data_AF-A0A959FGZ1-F1
#
_entry.id   AF-A0A959FGZ1-F1
#
_cell.length_a   1.000
_cell.length_b   1.000
_cell.length_c   1.000
_cell.angle_alpha   90.00
_cell.angle_beta   90.00
_cell.angle_gamma   90.00
#
_symmetry.space_group_name_H-M   'P 1'
#
loop_
_entity.id
_entity.type
_entity.pdbx_description
1 polymer ?
#
loop_
_entity_poly.entity_id
_entity_poly.type
_entity_poly.pdbx_seq_one_letter_code
_entity_poly.pdbx_strand_id
1 'polypeptide(L)'
;MFLLAVIFGLHPAQATTTALPAPSNTTVVDCPAVGPMTWTGAADTNWDNPSNWNPECVPTIDNEVSIPPTTILPIIAAGTSAEAKSVHIEAGASLLLDVTASLTIHGSTDGGILNEGILQNAGEIMIGITASPGTYGLVTLGQVDNYPNGIIRIDQTSGIALWLQSGMFTNEGQVIIGEAVSGGSPGLYNEATFENEDTGLLRIDRSFGAGIHNLAGSFLFNVGQIEIGQTIPLNTVGIYNFSEIINESAGSILITGQDYLAGIDNQTDAIFTNRGQVQLTRASPGIYNRGEFQHQAGLIDIDGGGTGRSGIHNAIAGFFTSAASIQISNLISYSPGIYQDSSLPFINGAGSELRVNTAGVGIHVNYGNRFENNGQIILGDEEGTNFNVGITNYGTFDHQFGLLQIDRVNDNSGSFSAIYNTGTFNSHASIVIGSLAQGGGTGVYNGLVFHNHSSGSISIERTSQQGLFNGDEFINESTIDIGQSTAIGQHGLVNQDIFDNRSTGVINIDRSTQQGIYLNYQFTNAGLINIGQHEAIGQHGLIMGFGGDFQNDGTINIDRATMHGCYFSYGTVDNSGIIRIGAQASVGDWGLYNGSAAITNETGGALYIDRSNISGLRHTGQSLTNHGLIELGSQAGIGDWGLWSAAQLDNQATGRIRINNTANTGLMVMSNTLTNAGEILVGDAAPVGDQAVYNEATLVNAPCAEMRIFAPFYNVSAFTQEGLFHV
;
A
#
# COMPACT_ATOMS: atom_id res chain seq x y z
N MET A 1 -41.92 51.12 83.76
CA MET A 1 -41.86 52.27 84.69
C MET A 1 -41.30 53.44 83.91
N PHE A 2 -42.15 54.43 83.56
CA PHE A 2 -41.81 55.73 82.89
C PHE A 2 -41.17 55.67 81.49
N LEU A 3 -41.35 56.60 80.55
CA LEU A 3 -42.44 57.54 80.13
C LEU A 3 -41.98 58.16 78.77
N LEU A 4 -42.73 58.87 77.89
CA LEU A 4 -44.12 59.37 77.84
C LEU A 4 -44.59 59.39 76.34
N ALA A 5 -45.72 60.05 76.08
CA ALA A 5 -46.36 60.37 74.80
C ALA A 5 -45.65 61.50 73.99
N VAL A 6 -46.17 62.00 72.85
CA VAL A 6 -47.40 62.81 72.70
C VAL A 6 -48.13 62.58 71.36
N ILE A 7 -49.47 62.76 71.39
CA ILE A 7 -50.46 62.62 70.29
C ILE A 7 -51.03 64.02 69.90
N PHE A 8 -51.83 64.08 68.82
CA PHE A 8 -52.71 65.17 68.32
C PHE A 8 -52.13 66.00 67.16
N GLY A 9 -52.89 66.43 66.13
CA GLY A 9 -54.29 66.08 65.79
C GLY A 9 -55.02 67.15 64.94
N LEU A 10 -55.66 66.71 63.84
CA LEU A 10 -56.84 67.30 63.14
C LEU A 10 -56.81 68.74 62.54
N HIS A 11 -56.93 68.83 61.20
CA HIS A 11 -57.98 69.51 60.37
C HIS A 11 -58.62 70.88 60.80
N PRO A 12 -59.21 71.68 59.87
CA PRO A 12 -58.88 71.97 58.45
C PRO A 12 -59.06 73.48 58.07
N ALA A 13 -58.90 73.86 56.77
CA ALA A 13 -59.78 74.78 55.97
C ALA A 13 -59.06 75.64 54.88
N GLN A 14 -59.42 75.36 53.62
CA GLN A 14 -59.49 76.18 52.39
C GLN A 14 -58.76 77.55 52.23
N ALA A 15 -57.99 77.67 51.14
CA ALA A 15 -58.05 78.83 50.21
C ALA A 15 -57.52 78.52 48.78
N THR A 16 -58.40 78.67 47.78
CA THR A 16 -58.17 79.10 46.37
C THR A 16 -56.90 78.71 45.58
N THR A 17 -57.09 77.74 44.68
CA THR A 17 -56.62 77.70 43.26
C THR A 17 -55.58 78.70 42.75
N THR A 18 -54.43 78.17 42.30
CA THR A 18 -53.80 78.57 41.02
C THR A 18 -53.47 77.31 40.22
N ALA A 19 -53.64 77.34 38.90
CA ALA A 19 -53.42 76.17 38.05
C ALA A 19 -51.94 76.06 37.65
N LEU A 20 -51.34 74.90 37.89
CA LEU A 20 -50.10 74.46 37.25
C LEU A 20 -50.46 73.52 36.09
N PRO A 21 -49.69 73.52 34.99
CA PRO A 21 -50.01 72.74 33.81
C PRO A 21 -49.89 71.24 34.09
N ALA A 22 -50.57 70.43 33.26
CA ALA A 22 -50.42 68.98 33.30
C ALA A 22 -48.93 68.61 33.14
N PRO A 23 -48.42 67.62 33.89
CA PRO A 23 -47.15 67.00 33.54
C PRO A 23 -47.29 66.47 32.11
N SER A 24 -46.35 66.85 31.25
CA SER A 24 -46.24 66.29 29.91
C SER A 24 -46.25 64.77 30.02
N ASN A 25 -47.16 64.14 29.28
CA ASN A 25 -47.13 62.69 29.11
C ASN A 25 -45.89 62.37 28.26
N THR A 26 -44.73 62.26 28.91
CA THR A 26 -43.55 61.62 28.33
C THR A 26 -43.97 60.20 28.07
N THR A 27 -44.33 59.93 26.81
CA THR A 27 -44.42 58.58 26.29
C THR A 27 -43.06 57.95 26.53
N VAL A 28 -42.98 57.16 27.60
CA VAL A 28 -41.92 56.17 27.75
C VAL A 28 -41.97 55.37 26.46
N VAL A 29 -40.88 55.41 25.69
CA VAL A 29 -40.71 54.50 24.56
C VAL A 29 -40.58 53.14 25.20
N ASP A 30 -41.71 52.43 25.25
CA ASP A 30 -41.77 51.09 25.82
C ASP A 30 -40.94 50.20 24.88
N CYS A 31 -39.87 49.60 25.40
CA CYS A 31 -39.00 48.77 24.56
C CYS A 31 -39.84 47.65 23.95
N PRO A 32 -39.78 47.43 22.62
CA PRO A 32 -40.55 46.38 21.98
C PRO A 32 -40.10 45.02 22.52
N ALA A 33 -40.90 44.44 23.42
CA ALA A 33 -40.64 43.14 24.04
C ALA A 33 -40.58 41.97 23.03
N VAL A 34 -40.96 42.23 21.77
CA VAL A 34 -40.78 41.39 20.59
C VAL A 34 -40.76 42.30 19.35
N GLY A 35 -39.97 41.95 18.34
CA GLY A 35 -39.99 42.62 17.03
C GLY A 35 -38.65 43.21 16.60
N PRO A 36 -38.59 43.86 15.43
CA PRO A 36 -37.32 44.28 14.82
C PRO A 36 -36.67 45.46 15.55
N MET A 37 -35.34 45.43 15.62
CA MET A 37 -34.48 46.52 16.07
C MET A 37 -33.51 46.88 14.95
N THR A 38 -33.41 48.15 14.58
CA THR A 38 -32.50 48.61 13.52
C THR A 38 -31.39 49.46 14.11
N TRP A 39 -30.13 49.15 13.80
CA TRP A 39 -29.00 50.01 14.13
C TRP A 39 -29.06 51.31 13.32
N THR A 40 -28.96 52.44 14.00
CA THR A 40 -28.94 53.77 13.39
C THR A 40 -27.59 54.47 13.53
N GLY A 41 -26.79 54.09 14.53
CA GLY A 41 -25.53 54.76 14.87
C GLY A 41 -25.69 56.25 15.19
N ALA A 42 -26.85 56.66 15.71
CA ALA A 42 -27.18 58.08 15.85
C ALA A 42 -26.41 58.82 16.96
N ALA A 43 -25.79 58.12 17.91
CA ALA A 43 -25.03 58.70 19.01
C ALA A 43 -23.53 58.33 18.98
N ASP A 44 -23.19 57.04 18.96
CA ASP A 44 -21.83 56.52 19.01
C ASP A 44 -21.75 55.06 18.51
N THR A 45 -20.60 54.41 18.65
CA THR A 45 -20.38 53.02 18.19
C THR A 45 -20.86 51.95 19.18
N ASN A 46 -21.33 52.30 20.39
CA ASN A 46 -21.58 51.31 21.43
C ASN A 46 -22.92 50.57 21.23
N TRP A 47 -22.86 49.24 21.13
CA TRP A 47 -24.05 48.39 21.06
C TRP A 47 -25.01 48.63 22.24
N ASP A 48 -24.49 48.82 23.46
CA ASP A 48 -25.30 48.97 24.68
C ASP A 48 -25.90 50.37 24.88
N ASN A 49 -25.72 51.29 23.93
CA ASN A 49 -26.32 52.62 24.01
C ASN A 49 -27.71 52.62 23.32
N PRO A 50 -28.82 52.79 24.06
CA PRO A 50 -30.18 52.78 23.48
C PRO A 50 -30.37 53.79 22.35
N SER A 51 -29.70 54.95 22.41
CA SER A 51 -29.80 56.03 21.43
C SER A 51 -29.17 55.70 20.07
N ASN A 52 -28.52 54.53 19.91
CA ASN A 52 -28.09 54.02 18.61
C ASN A 52 -29.15 53.14 17.92
N TRP A 53 -30.24 52.78 18.59
CA TRP A 53 -31.24 51.83 18.08
C TRP A 53 -32.55 52.53 17.69
N ASN A 54 -33.28 51.89 16.77
CA ASN A 54 -34.67 52.23 16.47
C ASN A 54 -35.54 50.95 16.51
N PRO A 55 -36.53 50.86 17.43
CA PRO A 55 -36.82 51.79 18.55
C PRO A 55 -35.65 52.00 19.53
N GLU A 56 -35.69 53.08 20.32
CA GLU A 56 -34.57 53.56 21.15
C GLU A 56 -34.31 52.70 22.41
N CYS A 57 -33.93 51.44 22.20
CA CYS A 57 -33.70 50.40 23.21
C CYS A 57 -32.64 49.41 22.73
N VAL A 58 -31.81 48.89 23.65
CA VAL A 58 -30.85 47.82 23.33
C VAL A 58 -31.62 46.53 22.98
N PRO A 59 -31.25 45.80 21.91
CA PRO A 59 -31.87 44.52 21.58
C PRO A 59 -31.78 43.50 22.71
N THR A 60 -32.82 42.68 22.83
CA THR A 60 -32.83 41.45 23.63
C THR A 60 -33.05 40.24 22.74
N ILE A 61 -33.08 39.06 23.35
CA ILE A 61 -33.23 37.79 22.65
C ILE A 61 -34.60 37.56 21.98
N ASP A 62 -35.55 38.48 22.16
CA ASP A 62 -36.84 38.52 21.46
C ASP A 62 -36.83 39.45 20.22
N ASN A 63 -35.70 40.14 19.95
CA ASN A 63 -35.58 41.12 18.87
C ASN A 63 -34.77 40.64 17.66
N GLU A 64 -35.30 40.91 16.47
CA GLU A 64 -34.64 40.63 15.18
C GLU A 64 -33.81 41.87 14.78
N VAL A 65 -32.49 41.76 14.81
CA VAL A 65 -31.58 42.89 14.60
C VAL A 65 -31.23 43.06 13.12
N SER A 66 -31.39 44.26 12.57
CA SER A 66 -30.82 44.68 11.28
C SER A 66 -29.77 45.76 11.49
N ILE A 67 -28.63 45.60 10.80
CA ILE A 67 -27.51 46.54 10.81
C ILE A 67 -27.33 47.05 9.37
N PRO A 68 -27.97 48.17 9.00
CA PRO A 68 -27.83 48.78 7.69
C PRO A 68 -26.50 49.55 7.55
N PRO A 69 -26.08 49.89 6.31
CA PRO A 69 -24.89 50.69 6.08
C PRO A 69 -25.02 52.08 6.71
N THR A 70 -24.21 52.32 7.75
CA THR A 70 -24.20 53.54 8.56
C THR A 70 -22.78 54.11 8.63
N THR A 71 -22.64 55.38 9.02
CA THR A 71 -21.31 56.02 9.17
C THR A 71 -20.66 55.72 10.53
N ILE A 72 -21.45 55.30 11.51
CA ILE A 72 -21.04 54.96 12.86
C ILE A 72 -21.40 53.49 13.05
N LEU A 73 -20.38 52.64 13.01
CA LEU A 73 -20.53 51.18 12.98
C LEU A 73 -20.66 50.62 14.42
N PRO A 74 -21.47 49.57 14.64
CA PRO A 74 -21.65 48.97 15.95
C PRO A 74 -20.42 48.18 16.40
N ILE A 75 -20.07 48.37 17.67
CA ILE A 75 -19.05 47.65 18.43
C ILE A 75 -19.72 47.12 19.70
N ILE A 76 -19.66 45.80 19.91
CA ILE A 76 -19.95 45.17 21.19
C ILE A 76 -18.67 45.23 22.01
N ALA A 77 -18.63 46.14 22.99
CA ALA A 77 -17.41 46.50 23.71
C ALA A 77 -16.94 45.39 24.68
N ALA A 78 -15.66 45.42 25.05
CA ALA A 78 -15.07 44.44 25.95
C ALA A 78 -15.84 44.32 27.29
N GLY A 79 -16.37 43.12 27.57
CA GLY A 79 -17.13 42.82 28.77
C GLY A 79 -18.65 43.06 28.66
N THR A 80 -19.15 43.52 27.50
CA THR A 80 -20.59 43.54 27.18
C THR A 80 -21.09 42.14 26.84
N SER A 81 -22.27 41.78 27.35
CA SER A 81 -23.04 40.61 26.92
C SER A 81 -24.29 41.06 26.16
N ALA A 82 -24.20 41.06 24.83
CA ALA A 82 -25.29 41.36 23.93
C ALA A 82 -26.16 40.12 23.67
N GLU A 83 -27.45 40.35 23.43
CA GLU A 83 -28.44 39.33 23.08
C GLU A 83 -29.25 39.78 21.87
N ALA A 84 -29.59 38.84 20.98
CA ALA A 84 -30.53 39.07 19.89
C ALA A 84 -31.23 37.75 19.49
N LYS A 85 -32.44 37.84 18.95
CA LYS A 85 -33.12 36.68 18.36
C LYS A 85 -32.42 36.22 17.08
N SER A 86 -32.02 37.17 16.26
CA SER A 86 -31.21 37.02 15.05
C SER A 86 -30.48 38.33 14.72
N VAL A 87 -29.43 38.28 13.90
CA VAL A 87 -28.71 39.47 13.41
C VAL A 87 -28.54 39.40 11.88
N HIS A 88 -28.93 40.46 11.19
CA HIS A 88 -28.68 40.68 9.77
C HIS A 88 -27.72 41.87 9.58
N ILE A 89 -26.51 41.61 9.11
CA ILE A 89 -25.54 42.62 8.70
C ILE A 89 -25.72 42.86 7.20
N GLU A 90 -26.24 44.01 6.81
CA GLU A 90 -26.53 44.32 5.41
C GLU A 90 -25.26 44.62 4.60
N ALA A 91 -25.34 44.51 3.28
CA ALA A 91 -24.22 44.73 2.38
C ALA A 91 -23.63 46.16 2.52
N GLY A 92 -22.37 46.25 2.96
CA GLY A 92 -21.67 47.51 3.24
C GLY A 92 -21.77 48.00 4.69
N ALA A 93 -22.43 47.25 5.58
CA ALA A 93 -22.35 47.43 7.03
C ALA A 93 -21.23 46.58 7.65
N SER A 94 -20.99 46.74 8.95
CA SER A 94 -20.07 45.91 9.72
C SER A 94 -20.51 45.79 11.18
N LEU A 95 -20.07 44.73 11.86
CA LEU A 95 -20.23 44.51 13.30
C LEU A 95 -18.90 44.01 13.87
N LEU A 96 -18.41 44.67 14.92
CA LEU A 96 -17.22 44.26 15.67
C LEU A 96 -17.59 43.76 17.07
N LEU A 97 -17.01 42.64 17.49
CA LEU A 97 -16.96 42.19 18.89
C LEU A 97 -15.53 42.32 19.42
N ASP A 98 -15.35 43.11 20.48
CA ASP A 98 -14.08 43.24 21.18
C ASP A 98 -13.72 41.96 21.96
N VAL A 99 -12.44 41.85 22.38
CA VAL A 99 -11.99 40.77 23.28
C VAL A 99 -12.81 40.79 24.58
N THR A 100 -13.26 39.61 25.01
CA THR A 100 -14.20 39.39 26.13
C THR A 100 -15.61 39.98 25.96
N ALA A 101 -15.99 40.50 24.81
CA ALA A 101 -17.40 40.73 24.47
C ALA A 101 -18.09 39.39 24.16
N SER A 102 -19.41 39.31 24.33
CA SER A 102 -20.19 38.14 23.91
C SER A 102 -21.50 38.52 23.23
N LEU A 103 -21.89 37.79 22.17
CA LEU A 103 -23.18 37.90 21.50
C LEU A 103 -23.92 36.55 21.56
N THR A 104 -25.07 36.53 22.22
CA THR A 104 -25.93 35.33 22.30
C THR A 104 -27.11 35.43 21.33
N ILE A 105 -27.24 34.42 20.46
CA ILE A 105 -28.32 34.28 19.49
C ILE A 105 -29.12 33.01 19.79
N HIS A 106 -30.41 33.14 20.09
CA HIS A 106 -31.32 31.98 20.18
C HIS A 106 -32.77 32.33 19.83
N GLY A 107 -33.58 31.31 19.50
CA GLY A 107 -35.03 31.48 19.32
C GLY A 107 -35.47 32.03 17.96
N SER A 108 -34.55 32.25 17.02
CA SER A 108 -34.89 32.42 15.60
C SER A 108 -35.57 31.16 15.03
N THR A 109 -36.41 31.36 14.03
CA THR A 109 -37.13 30.28 13.33
C THR A 109 -36.54 29.93 11.97
N ASP A 110 -35.55 30.68 11.49
CA ASP A 110 -34.96 30.53 10.15
C ASP A 110 -33.42 30.52 10.20
N GLY A 111 -32.80 31.58 10.70
CA GLY A 111 -31.35 31.63 10.89
C GLY A 111 -30.90 32.51 12.06
N GLY A 112 -29.73 32.21 12.63
CA GLY A 112 -29.11 33.00 13.70
C GLY A 112 -28.49 34.31 13.21
N ILE A 113 -27.46 34.22 12.35
CA ILE A 113 -26.80 35.38 11.75
C ILE A 113 -26.81 35.28 10.23
N LEU A 114 -27.18 36.37 9.56
CA LEU A 114 -27.00 36.60 8.12
C LEU A 114 -26.01 37.74 7.91
N ASN A 115 -24.86 37.48 7.30
CA ASN A 115 -23.82 38.48 7.05
C ASN A 115 -23.59 38.72 5.55
N GLU A 116 -24.06 39.86 5.05
CA GLU A 116 -23.74 40.40 3.72
C GLU A 116 -22.65 41.50 3.78
N GLY A 117 -22.27 41.95 4.97
CA GLY A 117 -21.26 42.98 5.24
C GLY A 117 -19.95 42.39 5.76
N ILE A 118 -19.42 42.97 6.85
CA ILE A 118 -18.19 42.52 7.52
C ILE A 118 -18.49 42.18 8.99
N LEU A 119 -18.38 40.91 9.37
CA LEU A 119 -18.44 40.45 10.77
C LEU A 119 -17.02 40.27 11.30
N GLN A 120 -16.66 40.99 12.35
CA GLN A 120 -15.34 40.91 12.98
C GLN A 120 -15.48 40.43 14.43
N ASN A 121 -14.88 39.30 14.77
CA ASN A 121 -15.01 38.69 16.09
C ASN A 121 -13.66 38.51 16.78
N ALA A 122 -13.45 39.23 17.89
CA ALA A 122 -12.40 38.96 18.86
C ALA A 122 -12.95 38.45 20.21
N GLY A 123 -14.29 38.34 20.33
CA GLY A 123 -15.02 37.88 21.51
C GLY A 123 -15.70 36.52 21.29
N GLU A 124 -16.86 36.29 21.91
CA GLU A 124 -17.58 35.01 21.80
C GLU A 124 -18.98 35.17 21.17
N ILE A 125 -19.20 34.55 20.01
CA ILE A 125 -20.51 34.44 19.36
C ILE A 125 -21.10 33.07 19.70
N MET A 126 -22.28 33.05 20.30
CA MET A 126 -22.99 31.84 20.72
C MET A 126 -24.33 31.73 20.00
N ILE A 127 -24.45 30.78 19.07
CA ILE A 127 -25.67 30.54 18.29
C ILE A 127 -26.27 29.19 18.71
N GLY A 128 -27.53 29.23 19.16
CA GLY A 128 -28.33 28.02 19.37
C GLY A 128 -28.07 27.23 20.66
N ILE A 129 -27.26 27.76 21.59
CA ILE A 129 -26.81 27.05 22.79
C ILE A 129 -27.98 26.60 23.70
N THR A 130 -28.97 27.47 23.93
CA THR A 130 -30.10 27.21 24.84
C THR A 130 -31.43 26.95 24.13
N ALA A 131 -31.59 27.40 22.90
CA ALA A 131 -32.73 27.12 22.03
C ALA A 131 -32.31 27.25 20.56
N SER A 132 -32.85 26.38 19.70
CA SER A 132 -32.55 26.35 18.26
C SER A 132 -32.62 27.74 17.59
N PRO A 133 -31.69 28.06 16.66
CA PRO A 133 -31.74 29.26 15.82
C PRO A 133 -32.55 29.04 14.53
N GLY A 134 -33.22 27.88 14.37
CA GLY A 134 -33.98 27.54 13.18
C GLY A 134 -33.21 26.62 12.22
N THR A 135 -33.24 26.94 10.94
CA THR A 135 -32.56 26.18 9.88
C THR A 135 -31.06 26.44 9.86
N TYR A 136 -30.63 27.70 10.01
CA TYR A 136 -29.22 28.09 9.84
C TYR A 136 -28.59 28.66 11.10
N GLY A 137 -27.29 28.41 11.30
CA GLY A 137 -26.53 29.04 12.38
C GLY A 137 -26.02 30.41 11.94
N LEU A 138 -24.95 30.40 11.15
CA LEU A 138 -24.36 31.57 10.50
C LEU A 138 -24.38 31.34 8.98
N VAL A 139 -25.03 32.25 8.25
CA VAL A 139 -24.97 32.35 6.79
C VAL A 139 -24.16 33.58 6.43
N THR A 140 -23.17 33.46 5.54
CA THR A 140 -22.41 34.62 5.07
C THR A 140 -22.27 34.66 3.55
N LEU A 141 -22.48 35.87 3.03
CA LEU A 141 -22.25 36.29 1.65
C LEU A 141 -21.13 37.36 1.57
N GLY A 142 -20.75 37.94 2.72
CA GLY A 142 -19.70 38.94 2.90
C GLY A 142 -18.45 38.39 3.61
N GLN A 143 -17.74 39.23 4.35
CA GLN A 143 -16.50 38.89 5.04
C GLN A 143 -16.74 38.52 6.51
N VAL A 144 -16.06 37.47 7.00
CA VAL A 144 -16.01 37.11 8.42
C VAL A 144 -14.55 36.97 8.86
N ASP A 145 -14.14 37.78 9.84
CA ASP A 145 -12.82 37.73 10.48
C ASP A 145 -13.00 37.18 11.90
N ASN A 146 -12.56 35.95 12.18
CA ASN A 146 -12.52 35.40 13.54
C ASN A 146 -11.08 35.42 14.08
N TYR A 147 -10.73 36.48 14.79
CA TYR A 147 -9.39 36.77 15.31
C TYR A 147 -8.93 35.73 16.37
N PRO A 148 -7.65 35.71 16.80
CA PRO A 148 -7.10 34.63 17.66
C PRO A 148 -7.79 34.37 19.01
N ASN A 149 -8.51 35.35 19.56
CA ASN A 149 -9.31 35.18 20.79
C ASN A 149 -10.82 34.96 20.49
N GLY A 150 -11.21 35.07 19.23
CA GLY A 150 -12.56 34.93 18.74
C GLY A 150 -13.04 33.48 18.82
N ILE A 151 -14.20 33.27 19.42
CA ILE A 151 -14.89 31.99 19.48
C ILE A 151 -16.25 32.12 18.80
N ILE A 152 -16.56 31.23 17.87
CA ILE A 152 -17.88 31.10 17.25
C ILE A 152 -18.41 29.70 17.59
N ARG A 153 -19.51 29.63 18.35
CA ARG A 153 -20.18 28.38 18.75
C ARG A 153 -21.52 28.25 18.05
N ILE A 154 -21.79 27.09 17.44
CA ILE A 154 -23.07 26.81 16.76
C ILE A 154 -23.58 25.42 17.16
N ASP A 155 -24.71 25.39 17.87
CA ASP A 155 -25.44 24.18 18.25
C ASP A 155 -26.92 24.27 17.80
N GLN A 156 -27.66 23.15 17.89
CA GLN A 156 -29.13 23.06 17.71
C GLN A 156 -29.72 23.56 16.38
N THR A 157 -28.92 23.72 15.33
CA THR A 157 -29.42 24.01 13.97
C THR A 157 -30.14 22.80 13.36
N SER A 158 -31.25 23.05 12.66
CA SER A 158 -32.02 21.99 11.97
C SER A 158 -31.60 21.76 10.51
N GLY A 159 -30.90 22.73 9.91
CA GLY A 159 -30.26 22.67 8.61
C GLY A 159 -28.75 22.86 8.75
N ILE A 160 -28.16 23.86 8.10
CA ILE A 160 -26.70 24.06 8.02
C ILE A 160 -26.19 24.86 9.24
N ALA A 161 -25.14 24.42 9.93
CA ALA A 161 -24.53 25.23 11.00
C ALA A 161 -23.83 26.48 10.45
N LEU A 162 -22.85 26.31 9.56
CA LEU A 162 -22.13 27.40 8.91
C LEU A 162 -22.27 27.27 7.38
N TRP A 163 -22.95 28.24 6.77
CA TRP A 163 -23.08 28.34 5.32
C TRP A 163 -22.27 29.54 4.80
N LEU A 164 -21.15 29.25 4.16
CA LEU A 164 -20.35 30.22 3.45
C LEU A 164 -20.79 30.21 1.97
N GLN A 165 -21.77 31.06 1.65
CA GLN A 165 -22.40 31.13 0.33
C GLN A 165 -21.63 32.03 -0.64
N SER A 166 -20.98 33.08 -0.13
CA SER A 166 -20.16 34.03 -0.89
C SER A 166 -19.20 34.73 0.09
N GLY A 167 -18.16 35.38 -0.45
CA GLY A 167 -17.21 36.16 0.33
C GLY A 167 -16.06 35.32 0.87
N MET A 168 -15.58 35.67 2.06
CA MET A 168 -14.37 35.13 2.67
C MET A 168 -14.58 34.93 4.17
N PHE A 169 -14.16 33.79 4.68
CA PHE A 169 -14.16 33.48 6.10
C PHE A 169 -12.72 33.15 6.52
N THR A 170 -12.11 34.00 7.33
CA THR A 170 -10.75 33.81 7.84
C THR A 170 -10.83 33.52 9.34
N ASN A 171 -10.28 32.38 9.76
CA ASN A 171 -10.29 31.90 11.13
C ASN A 171 -8.88 31.80 11.71
N GLU A 172 -8.51 32.75 12.57
CA GLU A 172 -7.36 32.66 13.47
C GLU A 172 -7.76 32.12 14.86
N GLY A 173 -9.04 32.19 15.21
CA GLY A 173 -9.60 31.76 16.49
C GLY A 173 -10.25 30.36 16.45
N GLN A 174 -11.36 30.18 17.18
CA GLN A 174 -12.08 28.91 17.26
C GLN A 174 -13.47 28.97 16.62
N VAL A 175 -13.75 28.05 15.70
CA VAL A 175 -15.11 27.75 15.22
C VAL A 175 -15.49 26.36 15.74
N ILE A 176 -16.52 26.29 16.57
CA ILE A 176 -16.97 25.08 17.26
C ILE A 176 -18.43 24.80 16.88
N ILE A 177 -18.67 23.68 16.22
CA ILE A 177 -19.98 23.26 15.74
C ILE A 177 -20.37 21.94 16.42
N GLY A 178 -21.55 21.89 17.04
CA GLY A 178 -22.14 20.65 17.57
C GLY A 178 -21.48 20.08 18.83
N GLU A 179 -20.91 20.93 19.70
CA GLU A 179 -20.23 20.52 20.94
C GLU A 179 -21.20 19.94 21.97
N ALA A 180 -22.39 20.55 22.13
CA ALA A 180 -23.40 20.10 23.08
C ALA A 180 -24.53 19.32 22.39
N VAL A 181 -25.03 19.85 21.27
CA VAL A 181 -26.17 19.31 20.52
C VAL A 181 -25.89 19.51 19.03
N SER A 182 -26.29 18.55 18.18
CA SER A 182 -26.02 18.58 16.74
C SER A 182 -26.14 19.96 16.09
N GLY A 183 -25.11 20.35 15.34
CA GLY A 183 -25.11 21.48 14.42
C GLY A 183 -25.79 21.19 13.07
N GLY A 184 -26.73 20.23 13.03
CA GLY A 184 -27.49 19.93 11.82
C GLY A 184 -26.68 19.22 10.73
N SER A 185 -26.90 19.58 9.47
CA SER A 185 -26.42 18.88 8.27
C SER A 185 -26.20 19.82 7.07
N PRO A 186 -24.96 19.97 6.56
CA PRO A 186 -23.68 19.63 7.18
C PRO A 186 -23.27 20.62 8.28
N GLY A 187 -22.11 20.40 8.89
CA GLY A 187 -21.48 21.37 9.78
C GLY A 187 -21.06 22.64 9.02
N LEU A 188 -20.13 22.49 8.08
CA LEU A 188 -19.71 23.54 7.15
C LEU A 188 -20.19 23.22 5.72
N TYR A 189 -20.90 24.15 5.09
CA TYR A 189 -21.27 24.14 3.66
C TYR A 189 -20.54 25.30 2.98
N ASN A 190 -19.53 25.00 2.17
CA ASN A 190 -18.64 26.00 1.56
C ASN A 190 -18.86 26.13 0.04
N GLU A 191 -19.31 27.30 -0.39
CA GLU A 191 -19.41 27.77 -1.77
C GLU A 191 -18.45 28.94 -2.09
N ALA A 192 -17.58 29.34 -1.16
CA ALA A 192 -16.62 30.44 -1.35
C ALA A 192 -15.21 30.12 -0.79
N THR A 193 -14.51 31.07 -0.16
CA THR A 193 -13.14 30.86 0.36
C THR A 193 -13.13 30.79 1.89
N PHE A 194 -12.76 29.63 2.43
CA PHE A 194 -12.56 29.42 3.87
C PHE A 194 -11.06 29.25 4.18
N GLU A 195 -10.53 30.09 5.04
CA GLU A 195 -9.13 30.09 5.48
C GLU A 195 -9.07 29.79 6.98
N ASN A 196 -8.44 28.67 7.35
CA ASN A 196 -8.13 28.34 8.74
C ASN A 196 -6.64 28.56 8.99
N GLU A 197 -6.29 29.68 9.60
CA GLU A 197 -4.91 30.14 9.82
C GLU A 197 -4.18 29.32 10.89
N ASP A 198 -2.90 29.60 11.13
CA ASP A 198 -2.01 28.76 11.96
C ASP A 198 -2.47 28.56 13.42
N THR A 199 -3.15 29.53 14.02
CA THR A 199 -3.80 29.39 15.34
C THR A 199 -5.26 28.94 15.28
N GLY A 200 -5.82 28.84 14.07
CA GLY A 200 -7.22 28.53 13.81
C GLY A 200 -7.60 27.09 14.14
N LEU A 201 -8.67 26.92 14.92
CA LEU A 201 -9.34 25.64 15.15
C LEU A 201 -10.75 25.66 14.54
N LEU A 202 -11.01 24.73 13.60
CA LEU A 202 -12.35 24.36 13.18
C LEU A 202 -12.70 22.97 13.76
N ARG A 203 -13.60 22.91 14.73
CA ARG A 203 -14.08 21.66 15.32
C ARG A 203 -15.55 21.41 15.01
N ILE A 204 -15.86 20.26 14.41
CA ILE A 204 -17.20 19.86 13.99
C ILE A 204 -17.56 18.50 14.58
N ASP A 205 -18.47 18.49 15.53
CA ASP A 205 -19.03 17.30 16.18
C ASP A 205 -20.51 17.12 15.84
N ARG A 206 -21.03 15.90 15.99
CA ARG A 206 -22.48 15.58 15.96
C ARG A 206 -23.25 16.06 14.70
N SER A 207 -22.60 16.35 13.58
CA SER A 207 -23.33 16.63 12.33
C SER A 207 -24.06 15.38 11.83
N PHE A 208 -25.28 15.56 11.31
CA PHE A 208 -26.04 14.53 10.59
C PHE A 208 -25.73 14.52 9.09
N GLY A 209 -25.06 15.56 8.60
CA GLY A 209 -24.50 15.68 7.26
C GLY A 209 -22.98 15.61 7.31
N ALA A 210 -22.31 15.84 6.17
CA ALA A 210 -20.85 15.85 6.16
C ALA A 210 -20.30 16.82 7.22
N GLY A 211 -19.10 16.55 7.76
CA GLY A 211 -18.44 17.53 8.62
C GLY A 211 -18.20 18.82 7.84
N ILE A 212 -17.50 18.67 6.70
CA ILE A 212 -17.28 19.71 5.71
C ILE A 212 -17.83 19.24 4.36
N HIS A 213 -18.62 20.09 3.71
CA HIS A 213 -19.07 19.92 2.33
C HIS A 213 -18.53 21.08 1.49
N ASN A 214 -17.51 20.80 0.67
CA ASN A 214 -16.80 21.79 -0.15
C ASN A 214 -17.30 21.67 -1.59
N LEU A 215 -18.14 22.61 -2.04
CA LEU A 215 -18.83 22.55 -3.33
C LEU A 215 -17.97 23.01 -4.52
N ALA A 216 -18.38 22.65 -5.74
CA ALA A 216 -17.71 23.04 -6.97
C ALA A 216 -17.49 24.56 -7.07
N GLY A 217 -16.24 24.98 -7.21
CA GLY A 217 -15.84 26.40 -7.32
C GLY A 217 -15.46 27.07 -5.99
N SER A 218 -15.56 26.37 -4.85
CA SER A 218 -15.09 26.86 -3.55
C SER A 218 -13.67 26.40 -3.24
N PHE A 219 -13.05 27.05 -2.25
CA PHE A 219 -11.68 26.80 -1.79
C PHE A 219 -11.66 26.68 -0.27
N LEU A 220 -10.91 25.71 0.25
CA LEU A 220 -10.63 25.59 1.67
C LEU A 220 -9.12 25.45 1.90
N PHE A 221 -8.55 26.41 2.61
CA PHE A 221 -7.15 26.41 3.03
C PHE A 221 -7.06 26.12 4.53
N ASN A 222 -6.20 25.18 4.91
CA ASN A 222 -5.94 24.84 6.32
C ASN A 222 -4.45 24.91 6.64
N VAL A 223 -4.07 25.90 7.45
CA VAL A 223 -2.75 26.05 8.08
C VAL A 223 -2.81 25.63 9.56
N GLY A 224 -3.96 25.79 10.21
CA GLY A 224 -4.24 25.36 11.58
C GLY A 224 -4.83 23.96 11.70
N GLN A 225 -5.77 23.78 12.64
CA GLN A 225 -6.34 22.49 12.99
C GLN A 225 -7.82 22.36 12.57
N ILE A 226 -8.14 21.25 11.91
CA ILE A 226 -9.51 20.79 11.65
C ILE A 226 -9.74 19.49 12.44
N GLU A 227 -10.75 19.49 13.31
CA GLU A 227 -11.19 18.33 14.10
C GLU A 227 -12.62 17.96 13.71
N ILE A 228 -12.86 16.72 13.28
CA ILE A 228 -14.18 16.23 12.89
C ILE A 228 -14.52 14.95 13.65
N GLY A 229 -15.65 14.95 14.36
CA GLY A 229 -16.22 13.79 15.05
C GLY A 229 -15.47 13.31 16.30
N GLN A 230 -14.58 14.13 16.86
CA GLN A 230 -13.71 13.77 17.99
C GLN A 230 -14.49 13.48 19.29
N THR A 231 -15.61 14.17 19.54
CA THR A 231 -16.46 13.92 20.71
C THR A 231 -17.50 12.84 20.43
N ILE A 232 -18.17 12.91 19.26
CA ILE A 232 -19.10 11.90 18.78
C ILE A 232 -18.89 11.73 17.27
N PRO A 233 -18.53 10.53 16.78
CA PRO A 233 -18.19 10.34 15.38
C PRO A 233 -19.42 10.49 14.47
N LEU A 234 -19.23 11.15 13.32
CA LEU A 234 -20.31 11.49 12.37
C LEU A 234 -21.01 10.25 11.83
N ASN A 235 -22.32 10.34 11.56
CA ASN A 235 -23.09 9.28 10.91
C ASN A 235 -22.92 9.26 9.37
N THR A 236 -21.91 9.95 8.83
CA THR A 236 -21.68 10.16 7.40
C THR A 236 -20.22 10.58 7.15
N VAL A 237 -19.89 11.04 5.94
CA VAL A 237 -18.53 11.41 5.49
C VAL A 237 -17.93 12.56 6.32
N GLY A 238 -16.62 12.50 6.61
CA GLY A 238 -15.90 13.58 7.29
C GLY A 238 -15.78 14.84 6.42
N ILE A 239 -15.04 14.74 5.32
CA ILE A 239 -14.89 15.79 4.30
C ILE A 239 -15.42 15.28 2.97
N TYR A 240 -16.40 15.98 2.39
CA TYR A 240 -16.94 15.70 1.06
C TYR A 240 -16.57 16.84 0.10
N ASN A 241 -15.66 16.56 -0.83
CA ASN A 241 -15.02 17.59 -1.66
C ASN A 241 -15.41 17.48 -3.14
N PHE A 242 -15.84 18.59 -3.74
CA PHE A 242 -16.16 18.78 -5.16
C PHE A 242 -15.31 19.88 -5.82
N SER A 243 -14.31 20.43 -5.12
CA SER A 243 -13.47 21.53 -5.58
C SER A 243 -12.06 21.41 -4.96
N GLU A 244 -11.43 22.51 -4.56
CA GLU A 244 -10.06 22.51 -4.03
C GLU A 244 -10.03 22.57 -2.49
N ILE A 245 -9.27 21.65 -1.89
CA ILE A 245 -8.89 21.69 -0.47
C ILE A 245 -7.37 21.57 -0.38
N ILE A 246 -6.75 22.46 0.39
CA ILE A 246 -5.30 22.43 0.67
C ILE A 246 -5.08 22.38 2.18
N ASN A 247 -4.46 21.30 2.65
CA ASN A 247 -3.90 21.21 3.99
C ASN A 247 -2.40 21.56 3.91
N GLU A 248 -2.02 22.74 4.39
CA GLU A 248 -0.65 23.24 4.34
C GLU A 248 0.27 22.54 5.34
N SER A 249 1.58 22.81 5.27
CA SER A 249 2.60 22.05 6.02
C SER A 249 2.49 22.10 7.55
N ALA A 250 1.89 23.15 8.12
CA ALA A 250 1.55 23.24 9.54
C ALA A 250 0.16 22.66 9.87
N GLY A 251 -0.67 22.47 8.84
CA GLY A 251 -2.06 22.08 8.95
C GLY A 251 -2.25 20.66 9.44
N SER A 252 -3.29 20.45 10.24
CA SER A 252 -3.66 19.15 10.79
C SER A 252 -5.14 18.87 10.61
N ILE A 253 -5.49 17.74 10.01
CA ILE A 253 -6.88 17.28 9.82
C ILE A 253 -7.06 15.97 10.58
N LEU A 254 -7.90 15.98 11.63
CA LEU A 254 -8.21 14.80 12.46
C LEU A 254 -9.68 14.43 12.29
N ILE A 255 -9.95 13.29 11.67
CA ILE A 255 -11.31 12.79 11.43
C ILE A 255 -11.50 11.48 12.18
N THR A 256 -12.49 11.46 13.07
CA THR A 256 -13.00 10.23 13.67
C THR A 256 -14.35 9.92 13.02
N GLY A 257 -14.33 8.91 12.15
CA GLY A 257 -15.48 8.47 11.36
C GLY A 257 -16.33 7.39 12.03
N GLN A 258 -17.26 6.85 11.25
CA GLN A 258 -17.92 5.58 11.53
C GLN A 258 -17.65 4.61 10.38
N ASP A 259 -17.68 3.33 10.73
CA ASP A 259 -17.60 2.19 9.83
C ASP A 259 -18.49 2.37 8.58
N TYR A 260 -18.00 1.93 7.40
CA TYR A 260 -18.63 2.06 6.07
C TYR A 260 -18.74 3.49 5.47
N LEU A 261 -18.16 4.51 6.08
CA LEU A 261 -18.17 5.88 5.56
C LEU A 261 -16.75 6.40 5.34
N ALA A 262 -16.61 7.25 4.31
CA ALA A 262 -15.31 7.82 3.96
C ALA A 262 -14.89 8.88 4.99
N GLY A 263 -13.61 8.87 5.39
CA GLY A 263 -13.03 9.98 6.15
C GLY A 263 -12.94 11.21 5.25
N ILE A 264 -12.31 11.03 4.09
CA ILE A 264 -12.26 12.00 2.99
C ILE A 264 -12.85 11.33 1.74
N ASP A 265 -13.89 11.95 1.17
CA ASP A 265 -14.45 11.60 -0.13
C ASP A 265 -14.16 12.73 -1.14
N ASN A 266 -13.18 12.53 -2.00
CA ASN A 266 -12.74 13.46 -3.03
C ASN A 266 -13.40 13.10 -4.36
N GLN A 267 -14.36 13.90 -4.83
CA GLN A 267 -15.15 13.60 -6.02
C GLN A 267 -14.40 13.87 -7.33
N THR A 268 -15.00 13.47 -8.45
CA THR A 268 -14.48 13.75 -9.79
C THR A 268 -14.26 15.24 -10.00
N ASP A 269 -13.16 15.58 -10.68
CA ASP A 269 -12.66 16.95 -10.92
C ASP A 269 -12.27 17.75 -9.66
N ALA A 270 -12.42 17.19 -8.45
CA ALA A 270 -11.99 17.79 -7.19
C ALA A 270 -10.50 17.54 -6.91
N ILE A 271 -9.84 18.50 -6.27
CA ILE A 271 -8.42 18.45 -5.90
C ILE A 271 -8.29 18.47 -4.37
N PHE A 272 -7.58 17.49 -3.83
CA PHE A 272 -7.17 17.49 -2.42
C PHE A 272 -5.65 17.47 -2.34
N THR A 273 -5.04 18.55 -1.85
CA THR A 273 -3.59 18.63 -1.64
C THR A 273 -3.25 18.57 -0.16
N ASN A 274 -2.43 17.60 0.24
CA ASN A 274 -1.89 17.49 1.58
C ASN A 274 -0.39 17.81 1.63
N ARG A 275 -0.01 18.68 2.54
CA ARG A 275 1.38 18.95 2.97
C ARG A 275 1.57 18.78 4.48
N GLY A 276 0.47 18.69 5.23
CA GLY A 276 0.44 18.61 6.69
C GLY A 276 0.09 17.20 7.20
N GLN A 277 -0.43 17.15 8.43
CA GLN A 277 -0.88 15.92 9.07
C GLN A 277 -2.34 15.62 8.69
N VAL A 278 -2.64 14.37 8.36
CA VAL A 278 -4.01 13.85 8.23
C VAL A 278 -4.12 12.56 9.01
N GLN A 279 -5.01 12.52 10.02
CA GLN A 279 -5.29 11.32 10.80
C GLN A 279 -6.77 10.93 10.64
N LEU A 280 -7.01 9.71 10.15
CA LEU A 280 -8.33 9.17 9.87
C LEU A 280 -8.56 7.92 10.72
N THR A 281 -9.33 8.05 11.79
CA THR A 281 -9.65 6.93 12.70
C THR A 281 -11.09 6.45 12.46
N ARG A 282 -11.30 5.13 12.45
CA ARG A 282 -12.61 4.48 12.23
C ARG A 282 -13.35 4.91 10.95
N ALA A 283 -12.60 5.39 9.96
CA ALA A 283 -13.09 5.69 8.62
C ALA A 283 -12.84 4.50 7.69
N SER A 284 -13.84 4.11 6.90
CA SER A 284 -13.80 2.90 6.07
C SER A 284 -14.62 3.13 4.78
N PRO A 285 -13.99 3.57 3.68
CA PRO A 285 -12.54 3.76 3.53
C PRO A 285 -12.01 4.97 4.31
N GLY A 286 -10.70 5.03 4.55
CA GLY A 286 -10.08 6.26 5.04
C GLY A 286 -10.22 7.37 3.98
N ILE A 287 -9.60 7.13 2.82
CA ILE A 287 -9.69 8.01 1.66
C ILE A 287 -10.43 7.28 0.53
N TYR A 288 -11.45 7.93 -0.02
CA TYR A 288 -12.11 7.53 -1.25
C TYR A 288 -11.87 8.62 -2.30
N ASN A 289 -11.18 8.30 -3.39
CA ASN A 289 -10.76 9.26 -4.40
C ASN A 289 -11.35 8.94 -5.78
N ARG A 290 -12.06 9.91 -6.38
CA ARG A 290 -12.49 9.94 -7.79
C ARG A 290 -11.93 11.14 -8.55
N GLY A 291 -11.18 12.03 -7.88
CA GLY A 291 -10.54 13.22 -8.44
C GLY A 291 -9.03 13.14 -8.31
N GLU A 292 -8.37 14.28 -8.13
CA GLU A 292 -6.94 14.36 -7.91
C GLU A 292 -6.60 14.46 -6.41
N PHE A 293 -5.80 13.53 -5.90
CA PHE A 293 -5.29 13.54 -4.53
C PHE A 293 -3.76 13.61 -4.55
N GLN A 294 -3.21 14.67 -3.97
CA GLN A 294 -1.76 14.94 -3.93
C GLN A 294 -1.24 14.97 -2.50
N HIS A 295 -0.60 13.88 -2.05
CA HIS A 295 0.12 13.85 -0.77
C HIS A 295 1.57 14.28 -0.97
N GLN A 296 1.86 15.56 -0.78
CA GLN A 296 3.16 16.17 -1.09
C GLN A 296 4.12 16.17 0.11
N ALA A 297 3.60 16.26 1.34
CA ALA A 297 4.40 16.30 2.58
C ALA A 297 3.55 15.90 3.81
N GLY A 298 4.21 15.68 4.94
CA GLY A 298 3.56 15.27 6.19
C GLY A 298 3.24 13.77 6.25
N LEU A 299 2.32 13.40 7.14
CA LEU A 299 1.88 12.01 7.34
C LEU A 299 0.38 11.90 7.07
N ILE A 300 -0.01 10.87 6.33
CA ILE A 300 -1.38 10.36 6.31
C ILE A 300 -1.40 9.08 7.15
N ASP A 301 -2.12 9.10 8.28
CA ASP A 301 -2.32 7.96 9.18
C ASP A 301 -3.79 7.51 9.10
N ILE A 302 -4.02 6.24 8.74
CA ILE A 302 -5.35 5.65 8.53
C ILE A 302 -5.52 4.44 9.46
N ASP A 303 -6.16 4.66 10.59
CA ASP A 303 -6.53 3.65 11.56
C ASP A 303 -7.99 3.20 11.34
N GLY A 304 -8.19 2.36 10.33
CA GLY A 304 -9.50 2.04 9.74
C GLY A 304 -10.34 1.02 10.53
N GLY A 305 -10.42 1.17 11.86
CA GLY A 305 -10.96 0.19 12.82
C GLY A 305 -12.46 -0.13 12.74
N GLY A 306 -12.94 -0.58 11.58
CA GLY A 306 -14.36 -0.90 11.31
C GLY A 306 -14.64 -1.39 9.88
N THR A 307 -14.88 -2.70 9.75
CA THR A 307 -15.54 -3.40 8.62
C THR A 307 -15.39 -2.89 7.17
N GLY A 308 -14.76 -3.72 6.33
CA GLY A 308 -15.25 -4.03 4.97
C GLY A 308 -14.67 -3.24 3.81
N ARG A 309 -14.05 -2.07 4.00
CA ARG A 309 -13.50 -1.25 2.91
C ARG A 309 -12.03 -0.90 3.11
N SER A 310 -11.42 -0.42 2.04
CA SER A 310 -9.97 -0.23 1.94
C SER A 310 -9.47 0.99 2.73
N GLY A 311 -8.21 1.01 3.16
CA GLY A 311 -7.61 2.22 3.76
C GLY A 311 -7.65 3.39 2.77
N ILE A 312 -7.15 3.17 1.56
CA ILE A 312 -7.33 4.07 0.41
C ILE A 312 -8.01 3.30 -0.72
N HIS A 313 -9.05 3.90 -1.30
CA HIS A 313 -9.70 3.44 -2.52
C HIS A 313 -9.56 4.54 -3.58
N ASN A 314 -8.66 4.32 -4.54
CA ASN A 314 -8.55 5.16 -5.73
C ASN A 314 -9.50 4.59 -6.79
N ALA A 315 -10.72 5.15 -6.84
CA ALA A 315 -11.82 4.69 -7.68
C ALA A 315 -11.80 5.35 -9.06
N ILE A 316 -12.77 5.01 -9.92
CA ILE A 316 -12.93 5.54 -11.28
C ILE A 316 -12.69 7.06 -11.36
N ALA A 317 -11.83 7.47 -12.29
CA ALA A 317 -11.30 8.83 -12.51
C ALA A 317 -10.34 9.38 -11.43
N GLY A 318 -10.14 8.64 -10.34
CA GLY A 318 -9.17 8.97 -9.29
C GLY A 318 -7.73 8.91 -9.77
N PHE A 319 -6.99 10.00 -9.61
CA PHE A 319 -5.53 10.06 -9.73
C PHE A 319 -4.95 10.31 -8.34
N PHE A 320 -4.03 9.46 -7.89
CA PHE A 320 -3.45 9.55 -6.56
C PHE A 320 -1.93 9.62 -6.65
N THR A 321 -1.32 10.61 -6.01
CA THR A 321 0.14 10.76 -5.92
C THR A 321 0.57 10.92 -4.46
N SER A 322 1.69 10.28 -4.11
CA SER A 322 2.35 10.45 -2.82
C SER A 322 3.82 10.77 -2.98
N ALA A 323 4.36 11.68 -2.18
CA ALA A 323 5.79 11.97 -2.05
C ALA A 323 6.26 11.88 -0.58
N ALA A 324 5.39 11.45 0.33
CA ALA A 324 5.62 11.41 1.78
C ALA A 324 4.94 10.20 2.42
N SER A 325 5.10 10.00 3.74
CA SER A 325 4.67 8.77 4.40
C SER A 325 3.15 8.61 4.45
N ILE A 326 2.69 7.39 4.17
CA ILE A 326 1.31 6.92 4.36
C ILE A 326 1.35 5.67 5.24
N GLN A 327 0.61 5.67 6.34
CA GLN A 327 0.47 4.53 7.25
C GLN A 327 -0.99 4.06 7.27
N ILE A 328 -1.20 2.75 7.15
CA ILE A 328 -2.53 2.12 7.14
C ILE A 328 -2.55 0.94 8.10
N SER A 329 -3.41 0.99 9.12
CA SER A 329 -3.53 -0.03 10.17
C SER A 329 -4.97 -0.45 10.46
N ASN A 330 -5.09 -1.57 11.17
CA ASN A 330 -6.32 -2.12 11.76
C ASN A 330 -7.52 -2.30 10.81
N LEU A 331 -7.28 -2.56 9.52
CA LEU A 331 -8.32 -3.01 8.60
C LEU A 331 -8.65 -4.49 8.85
N ILE A 332 -9.88 -4.90 8.52
CA ILE A 332 -10.32 -6.29 8.68
C ILE A 332 -9.74 -7.23 7.60
N SER A 333 -9.71 -8.53 7.90
CA SER A 333 -9.02 -9.61 7.17
C SER A 333 -9.46 -9.90 5.72
N TYR A 334 -10.21 -9.02 5.06
CA TYR A 334 -10.58 -9.14 3.63
C TYR A 334 -10.46 -7.82 2.85
N SER A 335 -10.22 -6.70 3.52
CA SER A 335 -10.18 -5.38 2.88
C SER A 335 -8.76 -5.04 2.42
N PRO A 336 -8.55 -4.48 1.21
CA PRO A 336 -7.23 -4.02 0.78
C PRO A 336 -6.71 -2.83 1.61
N GLY A 337 -5.41 -2.73 1.86
CA GLY A 337 -4.80 -1.49 2.36
C GLY A 337 -4.99 -0.36 1.35
N ILE A 338 -4.51 -0.60 0.13
CA ILE A 338 -4.84 0.20 -1.07
C ILE A 338 -5.60 -0.64 -2.06
N TYR A 339 -6.68 -0.08 -2.60
CA TYR A 339 -7.42 -0.62 -3.74
C TYR A 339 -7.37 0.38 -4.90
N GLN A 340 -6.71 -0.03 -5.99
CA GLN A 340 -6.54 0.75 -7.21
C GLN A 340 -7.55 0.27 -8.27
N ASP A 341 -8.67 1.00 -8.33
CA ASP A 341 -9.83 0.78 -9.20
C ASP A 341 -10.04 1.97 -10.18
N SER A 342 -8.94 2.61 -10.60
CA SER A 342 -8.92 3.71 -11.56
C SER A 342 -8.04 3.42 -12.77
N SER A 343 -8.46 3.91 -13.94
CA SER A 343 -7.66 3.93 -15.16
C SER A 343 -6.53 4.96 -15.13
N LEU A 344 -6.58 5.94 -14.22
CA LEU A 344 -5.45 6.82 -13.91
C LEU A 344 -4.60 6.18 -12.79
N PRO A 345 -3.27 6.31 -12.83
CA PRO A 345 -2.40 5.55 -11.95
C PRO A 345 -2.48 6.01 -10.48
N PHE A 346 -2.24 5.07 -9.58
CA PHE A 346 -1.78 5.37 -8.23
C PHE A 346 -0.25 5.41 -8.27
N ILE A 347 0.35 6.52 -7.83
CA ILE A 347 1.81 6.73 -7.85
C ILE A 347 2.33 6.89 -6.42
N ASN A 348 3.05 5.87 -5.93
CA ASN A 348 3.90 6.02 -4.75
C ASN A 348 5.24 6.63 -5.21
N GLY A 349 5.35 7.95 -5.14
CA GLY A 349 6.46 8.74 -5.69
C GLY A 349 7.78 8.61 -4.91
N ALA A 350 8.85 9.19 -5.47
CA ALA A 350 10.16 9.18 -4.83
C ALA A 350 10.14 9.92 -3.48
N GLY A 351 10.74 9.32 -2.45
CA GLY A 351 10.70 9.83 -1.08
C GLY A 351 9.46 9.42 -0.26
N SER A 352 8.42 8.91 -0.92
CA SER A 352 7.25 8.33 -0.26
C SER A 352 7.59 7.02 0.43
N GLU A 353 6.97 6.77 1.59
CA GLU A 353 7.02 5.50 2.31
C GLU A 353 5.57 5.04 2.57
N LEU A 354 5.14 4.01 1.87
CA LEU A 354 3.84 3.39 2.03
C LEU A 354 3.96 2.19 2.98
N ARG A 355 3.39 2.34 4.17
CA ARG A 355 3.27 1.26 5.16
C ARG A 355 1.83 0.79 5.25
N VAL A 356 1.60 -0.50 5.05
CA VAL A 356 0.33 -1.15 5.40
C VAL A 356 0.67 -2.23 6.40
N ASN A 357 0.07 -2.17 7.58
CA ASN A 357 0.31 -3.14 8.64
C ASN A 357 -0.78 -4.19 8.67
N THR A 358 -2.02 -3.85 9.03
CA THR A 358 -3.11 -4.84 9.08
C THR A 358 -4.13 -4.62 7.96
N ALA A 359 -4.24 -5.59 7.05
CA ALA A 359 -5.25 -5.63 5.99
C ALA A 359 -5.50 -7.07 5.50
N GLY A 360 -6.60 -7.32 4.78
CA GLY A 360 -6.80 -8.61 4.11
C GLY A 360 -5.88 -8.80 2.91
N VAL A 361 -5.68 -7.73 2.14
CA VAL A 361 -4.68 -7.61 1.07
C VAL A 361 -3.87 -6.35 1.33
N GLY A 362 -2.54 -6.34 1.17
CA GLY A 362 -1.77 -5.10 1.30
C GLY A 362 -2.11 -4.09 0.21
N ILE A 363 -1.87 -4.46 -1.06
CA ILE A 363 -2.21 -3.67 -2.25
C ILE A 363 -2.98 -4.54 -3.25
N HIS A 364 -4.10 -4.02 -3.77
CA HIS A 364 -4.89 -4.66 -4.82
C HIS A 364 -4.98 -3.75 -6.04
N VAL A 365 -4.52 -4.23 -7.21
CA VAL A 365 -4.59 -3.53 -8.50
C VAL A 365 -5.57 -4.27 -9.42
N ASN A 366 -6.61 -3.58 -9.89
CA ASN A 366 -7.62 -4.17 -10.77
C ASN A 366 -7.19 -4.28 -12.24
N TYR A 367 -7.93 -5.09 -13.00
CA TYR A 367 -7.74 -5.30 -14.44
C TYR A 367 -7.70 -3.98 -15.22
N GLY A 368 -6.67 -3.80 -16.05
CA GLY A 368 -6.48 -2.61 -16.88
C GLY A 368 -5.99 -1.36 -16.13
N ASN A 369 -5.87 -1.41 -14.80
CA ASN A 369 -5.42 -0.30 -13.98
C ASN A 369 -3.91 -0.40 -13.68
N ARG A 370 -3.30 0.72 -13.28
CA ARG A 370 -1.85 0.81 -13.07
C ARG A 370 -1.49 1.30 -11.67
N PHE A 371 -0.49 0.67 -11.06
CA PHE A 371 0.16 1.13 -9.84
C PHE A 371 1.65 1.33 -10.14
N GLU A 372 2.19 2.51 -9.83
CA GLU A 372 3.59 2.86 -10.04
C GLU A 372 4.27 3.07 -8.69
N ASN A 373 5.35 2.34 -8.43
CA ASN A 373 6.18 2.51 -7.25
C ASN A 373 7.56 3.09 -7.59
N ASN A 374 7.81 4.28 -7.06
CA ASN A 374 9.09 4.99 -7.05
C ASN A 374 9.59 5.26 -5.62
N GLY A 375 8.82 4.87 -4.59
CA GLY A 375 9.11 5.04 -3.17
C GLY A 375 9.32 3.70 -2.46
N GLN A 376 9.27 3.71 -1.13
CA GLN A 376 9.27 2.47 -0.34
C GLN A 376 7.85 1.95 -0.16
N ILE A 377 7.69 0.63 -0.17
CA ILE A 377 6.48 -0.10 0.19
C ILE A 377 6.86 -1.15 1.23
N ILE A 378 6.23 -1.10 2.39
CA ILE A 378 6.47 -2.00 3.50
C ILE A 378 5.12 -2.57 3.94
N LEU A 379 4.95 -3.88 3.76
CA LEU A 379 3.72 -4.59 4.08
C LEU A 379 3.99 -5.52 5.28
N GLY A 380 3.38 -5.21 6.42
CA GLY A 380 3.31 -6.08 7.61
C GLY A 380 4.62 -6.23 8.37
N ASP A 381 5.35 -5.13 8.62
CA ASP A 381 6.60 -5.16 9.39
C ASP A 381 6.39 -5.12 10.92
N GLU A 382 5.22 -4.69 11.40
CA GLU A 382 4.81 -4.76 12.81
C GLU A 382 4.21 -6.12 13.24
N GLU A 383 4.36 -6.48 14.52
CA GLU A 383 3.80 -7.71 15.10
C GLU A 383 2.27 -7.66 15.25
N GLY A 384 1.62 -8.84 15.19
CA GLY A 384 0.16 -8.97 15.28
C GLY A 384 -0.58 -8.68 13.96
N THR A 385 0.11 -8.11 12.97
CA THR A 385 -0.39 -7.96 11.61
C THR A 385 -0.46 -9.30 10.88
N ASN A 386 -1.45 -9.48 10.01
CA ASN A 386 -1.61 -10.69 9.20
C ASN A 386 -2.33 -10.33 7.88
N PHE A 387 -1.72 -10.63 6.73
CA PHE A 387 -2.40 -10.58 5.43
C PHE A 387 -2.85 -11.96 4.98
N ASN A 388 -3.86 -12.01 4.11
CA ASN A 388 -4.07 -13.16 3.23
C ASN A 388 -3.17 -13.05 1.99
N VAL A 389 -2.92 -11.84 1.45
CA VAL A 389 -2.04 -11.62 0.30
C VAL A 389 -1.31 -10.29 0.48
N GLY A 390 -0.01 -10.22 0.17
CA GLY A 390 0.72 -8.95 0.18
C GLY A 390 0.27 -8.03 -0.96
N ILE A 391 0.49 -8.47 -2.20
CA ILE A 391 0.03 -7.78 -3.41
C ILE A 391 -0.82 -8.72 -4.26
N THR A 392 -2.02 -8.27 -4.62
CA THR A 392 -2.86 -8.87 -5.67
C THR A 392 -2.79 -7.98 -6.91
N ASN A 393 -2.20 -8.47 -8.00
CA ASN A 393 -2.11 -7.72 -9.26
C ASN A 393 -2.90 -8.39 -10.40
N TYR A 394 -3.99 -7.75 -10.81
CA TYR A 394 -4.74 -8.05 -12.04
C TYR A 394 -4.45 -7.04 -13.17
N GLY A 395 -3.74 -5.95 -12.87
CA GLY A 395 -3.45 -4.85 -13.79
C GLY A 395 -1.97 -4.79 -14.15
N THR A 396 -1.40 -3.58 -14.09
CA THR A 396 0.05 -3.36 -14.21
C THR A 396 0.62 -2.83 -12.90
N PHE A 397 1.64 -3.51 -12.37
CA PHE A 397 2.41 -3.07 -11.21
C PHE A 397 3.86 -2.80 -11.63
N ASP A 398 4.27 -1.52 -11.61
CA ASP A 398 5.60 -1.08 -12.00
C ASP A 398 6.42 -0.70 -10.77
N HIS A 399 7.28 -1.60 -10.31
CA HIS A 399 8.22 -1.35 -9.21
C HIS A 399 9.54 -0.78 -9.77
N GLN A 400 9.63 0.55 -9.87
CA GLN A 400 10.76 1.24 -10.48
C GLN A 400 11.91 1.49 -9.50
N PHE A 401 11.59 1.94 -8.27
CA PHE A 401 12.58 2.33 -7.26
C PHE A 401 12.13 1.96 -5.84
N GLY A 402 13.07 2.06 -4.89
CA GLY A 402 12.84 1.80 -3.48
C GLY A 402 12.76 0.31 -3.13
N LEU A 403 12.48 0.04 -1.85
CA LEU A 403 12.27 -1.31 -1.34
C LEU A 403 10.79 -1.66 -1.41
N LEU A 404 10.47 -2.83 -1.95
CA LEU A 404 9.21 -3.52 -1.71
C LEU A 404 9.47 -4.65 -0.71
N GLN A 405 9.02 -4.48 0.54
CA GLN A 405 9.10 -5.48 1.58
C GLN A 405 7.72 -6.06 1.87
N ILE A 406 7.62 -7.40 1.95
CA ILE A 406 6.38 -8.10 2.27
C ILE A 406 6.65 -9.17 3.33
N ASP A 407 6.03 -9.01 4.49
CA ASP A 407 6.13 -9.91 5.64
C ASP A 407 4.73 -10.23 6.20
N ARG A 408 4.63 -11.24 7.08
CA ARG A 408 3.40 -11.64 7.79
C ARG A 408 2.21 -11.94 6.88
N VAL A 409 2.49 -12.57 5.74
CA VAL A 409 1.47 -13.17 4.88
C VAL A 409 1.14 -14.53 5.49
N ASN A 410 -0.01 -14.59 6.14
CA ASN A 410 -0.39 -15.68 7.03
C ASN A 410 -0.96 -16.84 6.22
N ASP A 411 -0.30 -18.00 6.31
CA ASP A 411 -0.78 -19.15 5.57
C ASP A 411 -0.61 -20.47 6.33
N ASN A 412 -1.67 -20.83 7.06
CA ASN A 412 -1.84 -22.13 7.68
C ASN A 412 -2.27 -23.22 6.68
N SER A 413 -2.54 -22.85 5.42
CA SER A 413 -3.13 -23.71 4.37
C SER A 413 -2.23 -24.00 3.16
N GLY A 414 -1.20 -23.18 2.94
CA GLY A 414 -0.39 -23.18 1.71
C GLY A 414 -1.13 -22.65 0.47
N SER A 415 -2.16 -21.80 0.64
CA SER A 415 -2.99 -21.24 -0.45
C SER A 415 -2.75 -19.76 -0.74
N PHE A 416 -1.91 -19.08 0.04
CA PHE A 416 -1.74 -17.63 0.02
C PHE A 416 -0.33 -17.23 -0.45
N SER A 417 -0.23 -16.10 -1.16
CA SER A 417 1.02 -15.65 -1.75
C SER A 417 1.42 -14.25 -1.28
N ALA A 418 2.72 -13.97 -1.15
CA ALA A 418 3.16 -12.60 -0.87
C ALA A 418 2.95 -11.68 -2.09
N ILE A 419 3.25 -12.16 -3.29
CA ILE A 419 2.81 -11.56 -4.55
C ILE A 419 1.97 -12.59 -5.31
N TYR A 420 0.71 -12.23 -5.59
CA TYR A 420 -0.18 -12.94 -6.50
C TYR A 420 -0.34 -12.11 -7.77
N ASN A 421 0.37 -12.48 -8.83
CA ASN A 421 0.33 -11.81 -10.12
C ASN A 421 -0.44 -12.62 -11.16
N THR A 422 -1.50 -12.03 -11.71
CA THR A 422 -2.15 -12.49 -12.96
C THR A 422 -2.38 -11.29 -13.90
N GLY A 423 -1.46 -10.33 -13.86
CA GLY A 423 -1.36 -9.15 -14.71
C GLY A 423 0.09 -8.96 -15.15
N THR A 424 0.51 -7.73 -15.42
CA THR A 424 1.93 -7.42 -15.71
C THR A 424 2.61 -6.91 -14.45
N PHE A 425 3.71 -7.54 -14.04
CA PHE A 425 4.54 -7.07 -12.93
C PHE A 425 5.97 -6.79 -13.45
N ASN A 426 6.40 -5.53 -13.42
CA ASN A 426 7.76 -5.13 -13.82
C ASN A 426 8.56 -4.69 -12.60
N SER A 427 9.64 -5.41 -12.27
CA SER A 427 10.54 -5.11 -11.16
C SER A 427 11.88 -4.58 -11.65
N HIS A 428 12.21 -3.35 -11.26
CA HIS A 428 13.50 -2.68 -11.51
C HIS A 428 14.24 -2.35 -10.21
N ALA A 429 13.69 -2.71 -9.05
CA ALA A 429 14.26 -2.46 -7.73
C ALA A 429 14.10 -3.68 -6.81
N SER A 430 14.47 -3.56 -5.53
CA SER A 430 14.51 -4.69 -4.60
C SER A 430 13.12 -5.10 -4.11
N ILE A 431 12.83 -6.39 -4.19
CA ILE A 431 11.70 -7.08 -3.59
C ILE A 431 12.25 -8.03 -2.52
N VAL A 432 11.72 -7.95 -1.31
CA VAL A 432 12.15 -8.74 -0.16
C VAL A 432 10.92 -9.35 0.52
N ILE A 433 10.84 -10.68 0.55
CA ILE A 433 9.69 -11.43 1.03
C ILE A 433 10.11 -12.31 2.21
N GLY A 434 9.36 -12.22 3.32
CA GLY A 434 9.53 -13.07 4.49
C GLY A 434 10.83 -12.83 5.27
N SER A 435 11.37 -11.61 5.22
CA SER A 435 12.65 -11.24 5.87
C SER A 435 12.56 -11.15 7.39
N LEU A 436 11.40 -10.76 7.92
CA LEU A 436 11.10 -10.65 9.34
C LEU A 436 10.20 -11.80 9.82
N ALA A 437 9.25 -12.24 8.99
CA ALA A 437 8.22 -13.21 9.36
C ALA A 437 7.81 -14.14 8.19
N GLN A 438 6.66 -14.82 8.27
CA GLN A 438 6.21 -15.74 7.21
C GLN A 438 5.94 -15.00 5.89
N GLY A 439 6.48 -15.53 4.79
CA GLY A 439 6.33 -15.00 3.43
C GLY A 439 5.17 -15.61 2.63
N GLY A 440 4.14 -16.15 3.29
CA GLY A 440 3.03 -16.88 2.67
C GLY A 440 3.31 -18.37 2.44
N GLY A 441 2.42 -19.01 1.68
CA GLY A 441 2.63 -20.35 1.12
C GLY A 441 3.60 -20.29 -0.07
N THR A 442 3.39 -19.33 -0.96
CA THR A 442 4.25 -19.04 -2.10
C THR A 442 4.76 -17.61 -2.03
N GLY A 443 6.06 -17.37 -2.22
CA GLY A 443 6.60 -16.01 -2.21
C GLY A 443 6.07 -15.20 -3.40
N VAL A 444 6.40 -15.65 -4.61
CA VAL A 444 5.87 -15.08 -5.85
C VAL A 444 5.08 -16.14 -6.60
N TYR A 445 3.78 -15.93 -6.76
CA TYR A 445 2.93 -16.65 -7.72
C TYR A 445 2.77 -15.79 -8.96
N ASN A 446 3.30 -16.25 -10.09
CA ASN A 446 3.06 -15.68 -11.41
C ASN A 446 2.13 -16.59 -12.23
N GLY A 447 1.05 -16.01 -12.75
CA GLY A 447 0.14 -16.63 -13.71
C GLY A 447 -0.23 -15.67 -14.85
N LEU A 448 0.64 -14.70 -15.15
CA LEU A 448 0.66 -13.94 -16.41
C LEU A 448 2.11 -13.41 -16.63
N VAL A 449 2.34 -12.11 -16.84
CA VAL A 449 3.69 -11.60 -17.16
C VAL A 449 4.43 -11.10 -15.92
N PHE A 450 5.62 -11.62 -15.65
CA PHE A 450 6.53 -11.11 -14.62
C PHE A 450 7.94 -10.86 -15.16
N HIS A 451 8.46 -9.64 -15.00
CA HIS A 451 9.82 -9.26 -15.37
C HIS A 451 10.64 -8.82 -14.16
N ASN A 452 11.80 -9.45 -13.93
CA ASN A 452 12.82 -8.96 -13.01
C ASN A 452 13.97 -8.36 -13.84
N HIS A 453 13.92 -7.05 -14.08
CA HIS A 453 14.89 -6.33 -14.91
C HIS A 453 16.27 -6.25 -14.25
N SER A 454 17.28 -5.93 -15.07
CA SER A 454 18.71 -5.90 -14.68
C SER A 454 19.09 -5.04 -13.46
N SER A 455 18.24 -4.11 -13.01
CA SER A 455 18.45 -3.32 -11.77
C SER A 455 17.66 -3.81 -10.56
N GLY A 456 16.72 -4.74 -10.76
CA GLY A 456 15.91 -5.34 -9.70
C GLY A 456 16.67 -6.39 -8.89
N SER A 457 16.04 -6.88 -7.83
CA SER A 457 16.51 -8.05 -7.08
C SER A 457 15.34 -8.67 -6.34
N ILE A 458 15.24 -9.99 -6.27
CA ILE A 458 14.17 -10.69 -5.53
C ILE A 458 14.80 -11.56 -4.47
N SER A 459 14.43 -11.38 -3.19
CA SER A 459 14.82 -12.24 -2.08
C SER A 459 13.57 -12.86 -1.45
N ILE A 460 13.54 -14.18 -1.32
CA ILE A 460 12.38 -14.94 -0.81
C ILE A 460 12.81 -15.89 0.31
N GLU A 461 12.23 -15.69 1.48
CA GLU A 461 12.51 -16.43 2.71
C GLU A 461 11.19 -16.89 3.35
N ARG A 462 11.23 -17.90 4.22
CA ARG A 462 10.12 -18.28 5.12
C ARG A 462 8.76 -18.56 4.45
N THR A 463 8.75 -19.16 3.27
CA THR A 463 7.52 -19.64 2.61
C THR A 463 7.19 -21.07 3.03
N SER A 464 5.91 -21.47 3.04
CA SER A 464 5.50 -22.83 3.49
C SER A 464 5.38 -23.88 2.38
N GLN A 465 5.28 -23.48 1.10
CA GLN A 465 5.25 -24.38 -0.06
C GLN A 465 6.34 -24.08 -1.10
N GLN A 466 6.38 -22.88 -1.68
CA GLN A 466 7.26 -22.55 -2.80
C GLN A 466 7.97 -21.21 -2.58
N GLY A 467 9.20 -21.05 -3.04
CA GLY A 467 9.80 -19.73 -3.19
C GLY A 467 9.09 -18.97 -4.31
N LEU A 468 9.20 -19.50 -5.53
CA LEU A 468 8.61 -18.96 -6.74
C LEU A 468 7.78 -20.04 -7.45
N PHE A 469 6.57 -19.68 -7.87
CA PHE A 469 5.74 -20.44 -8.79
C PHE A 469 5.54 -19.63 -10.06
N ASN A 470 5.85 -20.22 -11.21
CA ASN A 470 5.60 -19.65 -12.52
C ASN A 470 4.62 -20.52 -13.32
N GLY A 471 3.58 -19.89 -13.87
CA GLY A 471 2.56 -20.55 -14.69
C GLY A 471 2.20 -19.79 -15.98
N ASP A 472 3.00 -18.80 -16.39
CA ASP A 472 2.94 -18.08 -17.67
C ASP A 472 4.34 -17.41 -17.89
N GLU A 473 4.50 -16.34 -18.68
CA GLU A 473 5.81 -15.72 -18.98
C GLU A 473 6.54 -15.13 -17.75
N PHE A 474 7.75 -15.64 -17.48
CA PHE A 474 8.70 -15.05 -16.53
C PHE A 474 10.05 -14.76 -17.17
N ILE A 475 10.55 -13.53 -17.04
CA ILE A 475 11.89 -13.13 -17.52
C ILE A 475 12.74 -12.64 -16.35
N ASN A 476 13.92 -13.23 -16.19
CA ASN A 476 14.91 -12.81 -15.20
C ASN A 476 16.17 -12.24 -15.86
N GLU A 477 16.49 -10.98 -15.55
CA GLU A 477 17.70 -10.27 -15.95
C GLU A 477 18.62 -9.92 -14.77
N SER A 478 18.25 -10.28 -13.54
CA SER A 478 19.00 -9.95 -12.32
C SER A 478 18.96 -11.09 -11.29
N THR A 479 19.22 -10.79 -10.02
CA THR A 479 19.34 -11.80 -8.94
C THR A 479 17.96 -12.19 -8.38
N ILE A 480 17.75 -13.50 -8.25
CA ILE A 480 16.67 -14.13 -7.49
C ILE A 480 17.32 -15.05 -6.43
N ASP A 481 17.16 -14.68 -5.18
CA ASP A 481 17.68 -15.38 -4.00
C ASP A 481 16.52 -16.06 -3.27
N ILE A 482 16.57 -17.39 -3.12
CA ILE A 482 15.54 -18.18 -2.46
C ILE A 482 16.17 -19.01 -1.35
N GLY A 483 15.64 -18.87 -0.13
CA GLY A 483 16.07 -19.61 1.06
C GLY A 483 17.52 -19.36 1.47
N GLN A 484 18.09 -18.19 1.14
CA GLN A 484 19.49 -17.84 1.38
C GLN A 484 19.80 -17.59 2.85
N SER A 485 18.80 -17.21 3.66
CA SER A 485 18.93 -16.97 5.09
C SER A 485 18.14 -17.94 5.96
N THR A 486 16.93 -18.32 5.54
CA THR A 486 15.98 -19.15 6.30
C THR A 486 15.39 -20.24 5.38
N ALA A 487 14.88 -21.32 5.95
CA ALA A 487 14.23 -22.36 5.16
C ALA A 487 12.95 -21.85 4.45
N ILE A 488 12.71 -22.43 3.28
CA ILE A 488 11.46 -22.34 2.52
C ILE A 488 10.78 -23.72 2.51
N GLY A 489 9.63 -23.81 1.84
CA GLY A 489 8.81 -25.02 1.76
C GLY A 489 9.39 -26.16 0.90
N GLN A 490 8.53 -26.75 0.07
CA GLN A 490 8.84 -27.90 -0.78
C GLN A 490 9.81 -27.54 -1.92
N HIS A 491 9.61 -26.42 -2.60
CA HIS A 491 10.28 -26.10 -3.85
C HIS A 491 10.91 -24.70 -3.83
N GLY A 492 12.14 -24.56 -4.34
CA GLY A 492 12.71 -23.25 -4.62
C GLY A 492 11.93 -22.56 -5.72
N LEU A 493 11.94 -23.17 -6.91
CA LEU A 493 11.23 -22.69 -8.09
C LEU A 493 10.39 -23.82 -8.70
N VAL A 494 9.13 -23.54 -9.01
CA VAL A 494 8.25 -24.39 -9.83
C VAL A 494 7.96 -23.65 -11.12
N ASN A 495 8.20 -24.28 -12.27
CA ASN A 495 7.89 -23.72 -13.58
C ASN A 495 6.85 -24.58 -14.33
N GLN A 496 5.79 -23.96 -14.82
CA GLN A 496 4.72 -24.59 -15.60
C GLN A 496 4.47 -23.94 -16.96
N ASP A 497 5.18 -22.87 -17.31
CA ASP A 497 5.14 -22.24 -18.64
C ASP A 497 6.52 -21.66 -19.00
N ILE A 498 6.63 -20.64 -19.86
CA ILE A 498 7.90 -20.05 -20.31
C ILE A 498 8.65 -19.34 -19.15
N PHE A 499 9.89 -19.77 -18.90
CA PHE A 499 10.82 -19.09 -17.99
C PHE A 499 12.17 -18.83 -18.67
N ASP A 500 12.60 -17.57 -18.73
CA ASP A 500 13.87 -17.14 -19.34
C ASP A 500 14.83 -16.51 -18.32
N ASN A 501 15.86 -17.25 -17.90
CA ASN A 501 16.98 -16.70 -17.13
C ASN A 501 18.07 -16.19 -18.07
N ARG A 502 18.05 -14.89 -18.36
CA ARG A 502 18.94 -14.23 -19.32
C ARG A 502 20.39 -14.18 -18.83
N SER A 503 21.32 -13.80 -19.70
CA SER A 503 22.77 -13.82 -19.43
C SER A 503 23.25 -13.05 -18.19
N THR A 504 22.50 -12.04 -17.73
CA THR A 504 22.76 -11.29 -16.47
C THR A 504 21.97 -11.82 -15.28
N GLY A 505 21.01 -12.71 -15.51
CA GLY A 505 20.17 -13.33 -14.49
C GLY A 505 20.95 -14.32 -13.64
N VAL A 506 20.73 -14.23 -12.32
CA VAL A 506 21.31 -15.12 -11.32
C VAL A 506 20.17 -15.71 -10.49
N ILE A 507 20.17 -17.02 -10.30
CA ILE A 507 19.20 -17.71 -9.44
C ILE A 507 19.97 -18.52 -8.39
N ASN A 508 19.83 -18.16 -7.11
CA ASN A 508 20.43 -18.88 -5.99
C ASN A 508 19.33 -19.54 -5.15
N ILE A 509 19.39 -20.86 -4.98
CA ILE A 509 18.39 -21.64 -4.22
C ILE A 509 19.11 -22.50 -3.18
N ASP A 510 18.79 -22.27 -1.91
CA ASP A 510 19.23 -23.08 -0.77
C ASP A 510 18.00 -23.43 0.10
N ARG A 511 18.14 -24.40 1.03
CA ARG A 511 17.15 -24.72 2.09
C ARG A 511 15.71 -25.05 1.63
N SER A 512 15.52 -25.60 0.43
CA SER A 512 14.25 -26.24 0.05
C SER A 512 14.13 -27.65 0.63
N THR A 513 12.92 -28.08 1.00
CA THR A 513 12.70 -29.39 1.62
C THR A 513 12.51 -30.55 0.63
N GLN A 514 12.23 -30.26 -0.64
CA GLN A 514 12.14 -31.28 -1.69
C GLN A 514 12.99 -30.95 -2.91
N GLN A 515 12.72 -29.89 -3.66
CA GLN A 515 13.35 -29.66 -4.96
C GLN A 515 13.97 -28.26 -5.03
N GLY A 516 15.13 -28.11 -5.67
CA GLY A 516 15.66 -26.80 -6.02
C GLY A 516 14.76 -26.17 -7.09
N ILE A 517 14.79 -26.75 -8.29
CA ILE A 517 13.97 -26.37 -9.44
C ILE A 517 13.13 -27.58 -9.90
N TYR A 518 11.82 -27.37 -10.10
CA TYR A 518 10.88 -28.34 -10.64
C TYR A 518 10.25 -27.82 -11.93
N LEU A 519 10.48 -28.51 -13.06
CA LEU A 519 10.09 -28.08 -14.40
C LEU A 519 8.96 -28.94 -14.98
N ASN A 520 7.88 -28.30 -15.44
CA ASN A 520 6.79 -28.91 -16.21
C ASN A 520 6.64 -28.35 -17.64
N TYR A 521 7.46 -27.36 -18.01
CA TYR A 521 7.40 -26.68 -19.31
C TYR A 521 8.77 -26.06 -19.67
N GLN A 522 8.79 -25.28 -20.75
CA GLN A 522 9.96 -24.63 -21.33
C GLN A 522 10.74 -23.78 -20.32
N PHE A 523 12.05 -24.02 -20.22
CA PHE A 523 12.95 -23.26 -19.35
C PHE A 523 14.28 -23.01 -20.07
N THR A 524 14.62 -21.74 -20.29
CA THR A 524 15.88 -21.30 -20.89
C THR A 524 16.80 -20.70 -19.82
N ASN A 525 18.06 -21.15 -19.79
CA ASN A 525 19.11 -20.55 -18.96
C ASN A 525 20.29 -20.10 -19.82
N ALA A 526 20.47 -18.79 -19.97
CA ALA A 526 21.70 -18.16 -20.44
C ALA A 526 22.55 -17.57 -19.30
N GLY A 527 21.97 -17.42 -18.10
CA GLY A 527 22.61 -16.85 -16.91
C GLY A 527 23.26 -17.89 -15.97
N LEU A 528 23.31 -17.55 -14.68
CA LEU A 528 23.85 -18.38 -13.62
C LEU A 528 22.74 -18.98 -12.74
N ILE A 529 22.79 -20.29 -12.50
CA ILE A 529 21.93 -20.97 -11.54
C ILE A 529 22.81 -21.70 -10.52
N ASN A 530 22.53 -21.50 -9.24
CA ASN A 530 23.23 -22.07 -8.11
C ASN A 530 22.22 -22.76 -7.19
N ILE A 531 22.38 -24.06 -6.98
CA ILE A 531 21.48 -24.86 -6.13
C ILE A 531 22.30 -25.56 -5.07
N GLY A 532 21.89 -25.39 -3.81
CA GLY A 532 22.54 -25.98 -2.63
C GLY A 532 24.02 -25.60 -2.47
N GLN A 533 24.40 -24.38 -2.88
CA GLN A 533 25.79 -23.91 -2.85
C GLN A 533 26.25 -23.55 -1.43
N HIS A 534 25.34 -23.12 -0.55
CA HIS A 534 25.64 -22.80 0.85
C HIS A 534 25.10 -23.87 1.80
N GLU A 535 23.83 -24.24 1.65
CA GLU A 535 23.11 -25.17 2.53
C GLU A 535 22.45 -26.31 1.77
N ALA A 536 22.01 -27.34 2.49
CA ALA A 536 21.32 -28.46 1.86
C ALA A 536 19.97 -28.05 1.25
N ILE A 537 19.66 -28.67 0.12
CA ILE A 537 18.31 -28.75 -0.44
C ILE A 537 17.77 -30.17 -0.21
N GLY A 538 16.53 -30.42 -0.62
CA GLY A 538 15.86 -31.72 -0.48
C GLY A 538 16.40 -32.81 -1.42
N GLN A 539 15.48 -33.53 -2.06
CA GLN A 539 15.73 -34.65 -2.95
C GLN A 539 16.56 -34.26 -4.19
N HIS A 540 16.07 -33.35 -5.02
CA HIS A 540 16.69 -33.05 -6.32
C HIS A 540 17.11 -31.60 -6.47
N GLY A 541 18.27 -31.37 -7.09
CA GLY A 541 18.68 -30.03 -7.52
C GLY A 541 17.75 -29.49 -8.59
N LEU A 542 17.70 -30.19 -9.73
CA LEU A 542 16.80 -29.91 -10.85
C LEU A 542 16.05 -31.18 -11.23
N ILE A 543 14.72 -31.12 -11.36
CA ILE A 543 13.88 -32.22 -11.82
C ILE A 543 12.92 -31.78 -12.93
N MET A 544 12.78 -32.60 -13.97
CA MET A 544 11.79 -32.43 -15.05
C MET A 544 10.59 -33.35 -14.79
N GLY A 545 9.53 -32.77 -14.22
CA GLY A 545 8.34 -33.46 -13.74
C GLY A 545 7.46 -34.03 -14.85
N PHE A 546 7.16 -33.21 -15.86
CA PHE A 546 6.42 -33.61 -17.07
C PHE A 546 6.79 -32.69 -18.24
N GLY A 547 6.89 -33.23 -19.47
CA GLY A 547 6.70 -32.49 -20.72
C GLY A 547 7.50 -31.21 -21.04
N GLY A 548 8.53 -30.82 -20.27
CA GLY A 548 9.29 -29.60 -20.51
C GLY A 548 10.47 -29.78 -21.47
N ASP A 549 10.75 -28.76 -22.29
CA ASP A 549 12.00 -28.63 -23.02
C ASP A 549 12.95 -27.75 -22.19
N PHE A 550 14.18 -28.21 -21.95
CA PHE A 550 15.15 -27.50 -21.13
C PHE A 550 16.39 -27.13 -21.94
N GLN A 551 16.68 -25.83 -22.03
CA GLN A 551 17.85 -25.30 -22.72
C GLN A 551 18.80 -24.61 -21.75
N ASN A 552 20.06 -25.04 -21.72
CA ASN A 552 21.12 -24.39 -20.94
C ASN A 552 22.27 -23.94 -21.84
N ASP A 553 22.39 -22.62 -22.04
CA ASP A 553 23.54 -21.95 -22.63
C ASP A 553 24.43 -21.28 -21.56
N GLY A 554 23.92 -21.15 -20.33
CA GLY A 554 24.58 -20.51 -19.19
C GLY A 554 25.39 -21.47 -18.31
N THR A 555 25.45 -21.20 -17.01
CA THR A 555 26.11 -22.08 -16.01
C THR A 555 25.15 -22.50 -14.92
N ILE A 556 25.18 -23.78 -14.57
CA ILE A 556 24.39 -24.38 -13.48
C ILE A 556 25.35 -25.11 -12.54
N ASN A 557 25.34 -24.76 -11.26
CA ASN A 557 26.07 -25.45 -10.19
C ASN A 557 25.07 -26.08 -9.21
N ILE A 558 25.20 -27.39 -8.97
CA ILE A 558 24.32 -28.13 -8.05
C ILE A 558 25.18 -28.87 -7.03
N ASP A 559 24.93 -28.63 -5.75
CA ASP A 559 25.56 -29.30 -4.63
C ASP A 559 24.50 -29.65 -3.56
N ARG A 560 24.85 -30.53 -2.61
CA ARG A 560 24.04 -30.84 -1.40
C ARG A 560 22.60 -31.31 -1.67
N ALA A 561 22.32 -31.91 -2.82
CA ALA A 561 21.11 -32.69 -3.04
C ALA A 561 21.16 -34.01 -2.27
N THR A 562 20.05 -34.43 -1.66
CA THR A 562 19.98 -35.68 -0.88
C THR A 562 19.70 -36.92 -1.72
N MET A 563 19.13 -36.76 -2.92
CA MET A 563 18.76 -37.88 -3.80
C MET A 563 19.49 -37.84 -5.14
N HIS A 564 19.27 -36.82 -6.00
CA HIS A 564 20.03 -36.68 -7.26
C HIS A 564 20.36 -35.20 -7.54
N GLY A 565 21.47 -34.93 -8.24
CA GLY A 565 21.76 -33.57 -8.71
C GLY A 565 20.72 -33.10 -9.75
N CYS A 566 20.64 -33.83 -10.87
CA CYS A 566 19.61 -33.69 -11.90
C CYS A 566 18.80 -34.97 -12.07
N TYR A 567 17.48 -34.85 -12.25
CA TYR A 567 16.62 -35.96 -12.68
C TYR A 567 15.74 -35.57 -13.88
N PHE A 568 16.06 -36.14 -15.05
CA PHE A 568 15.42 -35.84 -16.33
C PHE A 568 14.49 -36.98 -16.76
N SER A 569 13.22 -36.91 -16.36
CA SER A 569 12.23 -37.97 -16.61
C SER A 569 11.44 -37.82 -17.91
N TYR A 570 11.43 -36.64 -18.55
CA TYR A 570 10.62 -36.33 -19.74
C TYR A 570 11.30 -35.24 -20.60
N GLY A 571 10.82 -35.05 -21.84
CA GLY A 571 11.19 -33.90 -22.68
C GLY A 571 12.58 -33.95 -23.30
N THR A 572 13.07 -32.79 -23.75
CA THR A 572 14.44 -32.60 -24.25
C THR A 572 15.31 -31.81 -23.28
N VAL A 573 16.61 -32.05 -23.34
CA VAL A 573 17.65 -31.35 -22.56
C VAL A 573 18.76 -30.98 -23.53
N ASP A 574 18.81 -29.72 -23.93
CA ASP A 574 19.82 -29.21 -24.86
C ASP A 574 20.80 -28.30 -24.09
N ASN A 575 22.05 -28.76 -23.96
CA ASN A 575 23.08 -28.10 -23.16
C ASN A 575 24.22 -27.59 -24.05
N SER A 576 24.26 -26.28 -24.32
CA SER A 576 25.41 -25.58 -24.90
C SER A 576 26.33 -24.94 -23.86
N GLY A 577 25.88 -24.87 -22.60
CA GLY A 577 26.56 -24.25 -21.48
C GLY A 577 27.20 -25.27 -20.53
N ILE A 578 27.38 -24.87 -19.26
CA ILE A 578 27.99 -25.69 -18.22
C ILE A 578 26.93 -26.20 -17.26
N ILE A 579 26.88 -27.52 -17.06
CA ILE A 579 26.20 -28.15 -15.92
C ILE A 579 27.28 -28.79 -15.03
N ARG A 580 27.35 -28.37 -13.78
CA ARG A 580 28.33 -28.82 -12.79
C ARG A 580 27.64 -29.34 -11.55
N ILE A 581 27.93 -30.58 -11.18
CA ILE A 581 27.22 -31.29 -10.11
C ILE A 581 28.25 -31.87 -9.12
N GLY A 582 28.05 -31.58 -7.83
CA GLY A 582 28.86 -32.10 -6.73
C GLY A 582 30.27 -31.53 -6.64
N ALA A 583 30.48 -30.29 -7.07
CA ALA A 583 31.79 -29.65 -7.13
C ALA A 583 32.34 -29.22 -5.77
N GLN A 584 31.47 -28.96 -4.79
CA GLN A 584 31.83 -28.59 -3.41
C GLN A 584 31.42 -29.67 -2.40
N ALA A 585 30.25 -30.28 -2.56
CA ALA A 585 29.66 -31.24 -1.64
C ALA A 585 29.03 -32.44 -2.37
N SER A 586 28.60 -33.46 -1.63
CA SER A 586 27.96 -34.64 -2.23
C SER A 586 26.55 -34.35 -2.76
N VAL A 587 26.14 -35.12 -3.76
CA VAL A 587 24.86 -35.02 -4.49
C VAL A 587 24.19 -36.39 -4.57
N GLY A 588 23.67 -36.86 -3.43
CA GLY A 588 22.86 -38.07 -3.32
C GLY A 588 23.41 -39.30 -4.04
N ASP A 589 22.52 -40.15 -4.56
CA ASP A 589 22.84 -41.38 -5.28
C ASP A 589 23.44 -41.11 -6.66
N TRP A 590 22.82 -40.22 -7.44
CA TRP A 590 23.17 -39.98 -8.84
C TRP A 590 23.44 -38.50 -9.09
N GLY A 591 24.56 -38.18 -9.74
CA GLY A 591 24.83 -36.81 -10.16
C GLY A 591 23.79 -36.35 -11.20
N LEU A 592 23.67 -37.11 -12.29
CA LEU A 592 22.62 -36.95 -13.29
C LEU A 592 21.95 -38.30 -13.53
N TYR A 593 20.62 -38.35 -13.38
CA TYR A 593 19.79 -39.47 -13.83
C TYR A 593 18.90 -39.04 -15.00
N ASN A 594 19.15 -39.62 -16.18
CA ASN A 594 18.23 -39.54 -17.30
C ASN A 594 17.29 -40.74 -17.26
N GLY A 595 16.04 -40.50 -16.85
CA GLY A 595 14.99 -41.50 -16.76
C GLY A 595 14.39 -41.82 -18.14
N SER A 596 13.92 -40.79 -18.85
CA SER A 596 13.22 -40.93 -20.16
C SER A 596 13.40 -39.75 -21.13
N ALA A 597 14.28 -38.78 -20.82
CA ALA A 597 14.51 -37.62 -21.68
C ALA A 597 15.44 -37.94 -22.87
N ALA A 598 15.39 -37.10 -23.91
CA ALA A 598 16.41 -37.02 -24.95
C ALA A 598 17.41 -35.91 -24.57
N ILE A 599 18.68 -36.24 -24.42
CA ILE A 599 19.72 -35.28 -24.02
C ILE A 599 20.66 -34.99 -25.19
N THR A 600 20.87 -33.72 -25.51
CA THR A 600 21.92 -33.23 -26.40
C THR A 600 22.90 -32.40 -25.59
N ASN A 601 24.14 -32.86 -25.43
CA ASN A 601 25.23 -32.03 -24.96
C ASN A 601 25.95 -31.46 -26.17
N GLU A 602 25.67 -30.20 -26.50
CA GLU A 602 26.11 -29.52 -27.72
C GLU A 602 27.62 -29.28 -27.76
N THR A 603 28.15 -28.84 -28.89
CA THR A 603 29.62 -28.67 -29.08
C THR A 603 30.26 -27.70 -28.07
N GLY A 604 29.51 -26.70 -27.58
CA GLY A 604 29.94 -25.81 -26.48
C GLY A 604 29.68 -26.38 -25.07
N GLY A 605 28.83 -27.40 -24.98
CA GLY A 605 28.32 -27.95 -23.73
C GLY A 605 29.35 -28.73 -22.93
N ALA A 606 29.34 -28.52 -21.61
CA ALA A 606 30.17 -29.26 -20.68
C ALA A 606 29.37 -29.74 -19.45
N LEU A 607 29.38 -31.06 -19.23
CA LEU A 607 28.84 -31.71 -18.04
C LEU A 607 29.99 -32.16 -17.14
N TYR A 608 30.06 -31.60 -15.93
CA TYR A 608 31.01 -32.00 -14.89
C TYR A 608 30.25 -32.66 -13.73
N ILE A 609 30.65 -33.86 -13.32
CA ILE A 609 30.04 -34.53 -12.17
C ILE A 609 31.11 -35.12 -11.26
N ASP A 610 31.02 -34.80 -9.97
CA ASP A 610 31.84 -35.33 -8.89
C ASP A 610 30.93 -35.69 -7.68
N ARG A 611 31.45 -36.43 -6.68
CA ARG A 611 30.83 -36.66 -5.35
C ARG A 611 29.41 -37.26 -5.30
N SER A 612 28.97 -37.97 -6.33
CA SER A 612 27.74 -38.80 -6.32
C SER A 612 27.99 -40.17 -5.65
N ASN A 613 27.08 -40.65 -4.80
CA ASN A 613 27.29 -41.84 -3.97
C ASN A 613 27.22 -43.19 -4.72
N ILE A 614 26.47 -43.28 -5.82
CA ILE A 614 26.30 -44.51 -6.61
C ILE A 614 26.77 -44.32 -8.06
N SER A 615 26.36 -43.24 -8.72
CA SER A 615 26.77 -43.01 -10.11
C SER A 615 26.92 -41.55 -10.50
N GLY A 616 27.93 -41.24 -11.32
CA GLY A 616 28.08 -39.92 -11.91
C GLY A 616 26.90 -39.63 -12.85
N LEU A 617 26.81 -40.42 -13.92
CA LEU A 617 25.76 -40.32 -14.92
C LEU A 617 25.05 -41.67 -15.08
N ARG A 618 23.74 -41.71 -14.83
CA ARG A 618 22.87 -42.86 -15.08
C ARG A 618 21.92 -42.57 -16.24
N HIS A 619 22.01 -43.34 -17.33
CA HIS A 619 21.21 -43.16 -18.54
C HIS A 619 20.30 -44.37 -18.81
N THR A 620 19.00 -44.20 -18.61
CA THR A 620 17.91 -45.08 -19.11
C THR A 620 17.04 -44.38 -20.14
N GLY A 621 17.37 -43.14 -20.52
CA GLY A 621 16.50 -42.26 -21.30
C GLY A 621 16.31 -42.66 -22.76
N GLN A 622 15.70 -41.79 -23.56
CA GLN A 622 15.49 -42.09 -24.99
C GLN A 622 16.82 -42.12 -25.75
N SER A 623 17.62 -41.05 -25.59
CA SER A 623 18.94 -40.90 -26.20
C SER A 623 19.83 -39.99 -25.36
N LEU A 624 21.14 -40.15 -25.52
CA LEU A 624 22.14 -39.19 -25.08
C LEU A 624 23.13 -38.97 -26.23
N THR A 625 23.05 -37.80 -26.85
CA THR A 625 23.95 -37.37 -27.91
C THR A 625 24.98 -36.41 -27.32
N ASN A 626 26.27 -36.75 -27.41
CA ASN A 626 27.36 -35.90 -26.92
C ASN A 626 28.20 -35.33 -28.07
N HIS A 627 28.05 -34.04 -28.34
CA HIS A 627 28.94 -33.24 -29.20
C HIS A 627 30.02 -32.49 -28.40
N GLY A 628 29.80 -32.25 -27.11
CA GLY A 628 30.70 -31.50 -26.22
C GLY A 628 31.48 -32.39 -25.23
N LEU A 629 31.68 -31.88 -24.02
CA LEU A 629 32.42 -32.54 -22.95
C LEU A 629 31.48 -33.18 -21.91
N ILE A 630 31.74 -34.44 -21.58
CA ILE A 630 31.25 -35.09 -20.36
C ILE A 630 32.48 -35.53 -19.56
N GLU A 631 32.68 -34.95 -18.38
CA GLU A 631 33.83 -35.22 -17.51
C GLU A 631 33.37 -35.61 -16.10
N LEU A 632 33.65 -36.86 -15.73
CA LEU A 632 33.15 -37.52 -14.52
C LEU A 632 34.33 -37.87 -13.59
N GLY A 633 34.25 -37.44 -12.33
CA GLY A 633 35.23 -37.76 -11.28
C GLY A 633 36.58 -37.06 -11.44
N SER A 634 36.57 -35.83 -11.97
CA SER A 634 37.80 -35.07 -12.24
C SER A 634 38.42 -34.40 -11.01
N GLN A 635 37.59 -34.06 -10.01
CA GLN A 635 38.00 -33.39 -8.78
C GLN A 635 37.86 -34.28 -7.55
N ALA A 636 36.84 -35.15 -7.51
CA ALA A 636 36.56 -36.01 -6.37
C ALA A 636 35.90 -37.33 -6.79
N GLY A 637 35.89 -38.30 -5.88
CA GLY A 637 35.38 -39.64 -6.17
C GLY A 637 33.90 -39.65 -6.55
N ILE A 638 33.58 -40.46 -7.54
CA ILE A 638 32.24 -40.99 -7.78
C ILE A 638 32.15 -42.36 -7.07
N GLY A 639 30.93 -42.79 -6.73
CA GLY A 639 30.64 -44.13 -6.26
C GLY A 639 30.95 -45.24 -7.28
N ASP A 640 30.18 -46.32 -7.24
CA ASP A 640 30.50 -47.55 -7.99
C ASP A 640 30.66 -47.33 -9.50
N TRP A 641 29.84 -46.48 -10.12
CA TRP A 641 29.76 -46.38 -11.59
C TRP A 641 29.96 -44.95 -12.11
N GLY A 642 30.90 -44.74 -13.02
CA GLY A 642 31.10 -43.44 -13.66
C GLY A 642 29.94 -43.06 -14.57
N LEU A 643 29.88 -43.72 -15.73
CA LEU A 643 28.77 -43.64 -16.67
C LEU A 643 28.10 -45.02 -16.77
N TRP A 644 26.86 -45.11 -16.34
CA TRP A 644 26.01 -46.28 -16.47
C TRP A 644 24.98 -46.02 -17.57
N SER A 645 24.96 -46.82 -18.63
CA SER A 645 24.00 -46.70 -19.74
C SER A 645 23.24 -48.01 -20.00
N ALA A 646 21.92 -47.90 -20.14
CA ALA A 646 21.04 -48.95 -20.64
C ALA A 646 20.22 -48.53 -21.87
N ALA A 647 20.57 -47.40 -22.47
CA ALA A 647 19.89 -46.79 -23.60
C ALA A 647 20.89 -46.27 -24.66
N GLN A 648 20.36 -45.76 -25.78
CA GLN A 648 21.18 -45.27 -26.89
C GLN A 648 22.05 -44.10 -26.43
N LEU A 649 23.36 -44.21 -26.66
CA LEU A 649 24.33 -43.16 -26.38
C LEU A 649 25.25 -42.99 -27.58
N ASP A 650 25.28 -41.80 -28.16
CA ASP A 650 26.11 -41.47 -29.31
C ASP A 650 27.10 -40.34 -28.95
N ASN A 651 28.35 -40.71 -28.71
CA ASN A 651 29.45 -39.76 -28.59
C ASN A 651 29.91 -39.37 -30.00
N GLN A 652 29.59 -38.15 -30.42
CA GLN A 652 29.80 -37.65 -31.79
C GLN A 652 31.27 -37.29 -32.04
N ALA A 653 31.63 -36.98 -33.28
CA ALA A 653 33.03 -36.77 -33.68
C ALA A 653 33.76 -35.62 -32.95
N THR A 654 33.02 -34.63 -32.42
CA THR A 654 33.55 -33.56 -31.56
C THR A 654 33.48 -33.89 -30.07
N GLY A 655 32.73 -34.92 -29.71
CA GLY A 655 32.40 -35.28 -28.33
C GLY A 655 33.55 -35.96 -27.61
N ARG A 656 33.76 -35.55 -26.36
CA ARG A 656 34.67 -36.20 -25.40
C ARG A 656 33.90 -36.70 -24.20
N ILE A 657 34.07 -37.97 -23.85
CA ILE A 657 33.67 -38.54 -22.57
C ILE A 657 34.93 -38.94 -21.80
N ARG A 658 35.08 -38.44 -20.58
CA ARG A 658 36.23 -38.70 -19.71
C ARG A 658 35.76 -39.12 -18.34
N ILE A 659 36.21 -40.29 -17.88
CA ILE A 659 35.73 -40.91 -16.65
C ILE A 659 36.91 -41.33 -15.79
N ASN A 660 36.95 -40.83 -14.55
CA ASN A 660 38.00 -41.07 -13.59
C ASN A 660 37.41 -41.32 -12.20
N ASN A 661 38.23 -41.83 -11.27
CA ASN A 661 37.93 -41.81 -9.83
C ASN A 661 36.59 -42.47 -9.43
N THR A 662 36.31 -43.67 -9.96
CA THR A 662 35.11 -44.46 -9.62
C THR A 662 35.49 -45.66 -8.74
N ALA A 663 34.59 -46.08 -7.85
CA ALA A 663 34.87 -47.17 -6.91
C ALA A 663 34.87 -48.57 -7.54
N ASN A 664 34.15 -48.79 -8.66
CA ASN A 664 34.08 -50.10 -9.32
C ASN A 664 34.30 -50.02 -10.84
N THR A 665 33.41 -49.41 -11.61
CA THR A 665 33.46 -49.38 -13.08
C THR A 665 33.50 -47.96 -13.60
N GLY A 666 34.33 -47.70 -14.61
CA GLY A 666 34.31 -46.43 -15.33
C GLY A 666 33.07 -46.29 -16.23
N LEU A 667 33.04 -47.05 -17.33
CA LEU A 667 31.96 -47.09 -18.32
C LEU A 667 31.22 -48.42 -18.29
N MET A 668 29.91 -48.39 -18.07
CA MET A 668 29.07 -49.58 -17.94
C MET A 668 27.93 -49.54 -18.97
N VAL A 669 27.96 -50.48 -19.92
CA VAL A 669 27.05 -50.53 -21.07
C VAL A 669 26.18 -51.80 -20.94
N MET A 670 24.96 -51.62 -20.44
CA MET A 670 24.06 -52.72 -20.04
C MET A 670 23.09 -53.16 -21.13
N SER A 671 22.68 -52.23 -22.00
CA SER A 671 21.64 -52.45 -23.00
C SER A 671 21.71 -51.40 -24.10
N ASN A 672 21.08 -51.70 -25.24
CA ASN A 672 21.09 -50.85 -26.43
C ASN A 672 22.51 -50.65 -27.02
N THR A 673 22.73 -49.56 -27.77
CA THR A 673 23.99 -49.27 -28.47
C THR A 673 24.67 -48.05 -27.87
N LEU A 674 25.96 -48.18 -27.57
CA LEU A 674 26.85 -47.04 -27.38
C LEU A 674 27.73 -46.90 -28.63
N THR A 675 27.59 -45.79 -29.34
CA THR A 675 28.43 -45.42 -30.48
C THR A 675 29.46 -44.37 -30.05
N ASN A 676 30.74 -44.65 -30.23
CA ASN A 676 31.81 -43.67 -30.14
C ASN A 676 32.30 -43.31 -31.54
N ALA A 677 32.10 -42.06 -31.95
CA ALA A 677 32.71 -41.41 -33.11
C ALA A 677 33.78 -40.36 -32.70
N GLY A 678 33.82 -39.98 -31.42
CA GLY A 678 34.77 -39.02 -30.85
C GLY A 678 35.79 -39.68 -29.91
N GLU A 679 36.04 -39.07 -28.76
CA GLU A 679 37.03 -39.54 -27.77
C GLU A 679 36.37 -40.09 -26.48
N ILE A 680 36.75 -41.29 -26.06
CA ILE A 680 36.42 -41.87 -24.75
C ILE A 680 37.71 -42.17 -23.98
N LEU A 681 37.86 -41.58 -22.79
CA LEU A 681 38.99 -41.79 -21.87
C LEU A 681 38.47 -42.36 -20.55
N VAL A 682 39.06 -43.46 -20.06
CA VAL A 682 38.66 -44.06 -18.78
C VAL A 682 39.86 -44.42 -17.91
N GLY A 683 39.99 -43.76 -16.75
CA GLY A 683 41.07 -43.95 -15.79
C GLY A 683 42.37 -43.21 -16.15
N ASP A 684 42.32 -42.23 -17.07
CA ASP A 684 43.49 -41.58 -17.64
C ASP A 684 44.17 -40.54 -16.71
N ALA A 685 43.41 -39.96 -15.78
CA ALA A 685 43.88 -38.96 -14.82
C ALA A 685 43.91 -39.48 -13.39
N ALA A 686 42.94 -40.32 -13.01
CA ALA A 686 42.86 -40.99 -11.72
C ALA A 686 42.22 -42.36 -11.90
N PRO A 687 42.66 -43.39 -11.14
CA PRO A 687 42.20 -44.76 -11.36
C PRO A 687 40.68 -44.88 -11.21
N VAL A 688 40.12 -45.77 -12.00
CA VAL A 688 38.81 -46.40 -11.76
C VAL A 688 39.06 -47.74 -11.06
N GLY A 689 38.01 -48.35 -10.49
CA GLY A 689 38.09 -49.58 -9.71
C GLY A 689 38.41 -50.86 -10.50
N ASP A 690 37.62 -51.90 -10.29
CA ASP A 690 37.81 -53.24 -10.88
C ASP A 690 37.96 -53.23 -12.42
N GLN A 691 37.27 -52.33 -13.13
CA GLN A 691 37.31 -52.26 -14.60
C GLN A 691 37.11 -50.85 -15.17
N ALA A 692 37.76 -50.59 -16.31
CA ALA A 692 37.47 -49.40 -17.12
C ALA A 692 36.13 -49.54 -17.84
N VAL A 693 35.87 -50.70 -18.45
CA VAL A 693 34.66 -50.92 -19.23
C VAL A 693 34.03 -52.24 -18.84
N TYR A 694 32.71 -52.23 -18.67
CA TYR A 694 31.89 -53.43 -18.54
C TYR A 694 30.77 -53.37 -19.59
N ASN A 695 30.89 -54.16 -20.67
CA ASN A 695 29.94 -54.18 -21.79
C ASN A 695 29.15 -55.50 -21.88
N GLU A 696 27.83 -55.40 -21.71
CA GLU A 696 26.84 -56.46 -21.95
C GLU A 696 25.98 -56.24 -23.21
N ALA A 697 26.16 -55.12 -23.92
CA ALA A 697 25.37 -54.78 -25.10
C ALA A 697 26.25 -54.42 -26.31
N THR A 698 25.80 -53.54 -27.20
CA THR A 698 26.54 -53.17 -28.41
C THR A 698 27.41 -51.94 -28.12
N LEU A 699 28.73 -52.13 -28.15
CA LEU A 699 29.71 -51.04 -28.08
C LEU A 699 30.41 -50.90 -29.44
N VAL A 700 30.36 -49.71 -30.04
CA VAL A 700 31.00 -49.42 -31.33
C VAL A 700 32.02 -48.31 -31.15
N ASN A 701 33.30 -48.59 -31.43
CA ASN A 701 34.33 -47.57 -31.63
C ASN A 701 34.50 -47.37 -33.14
N ALA A 702 33.84 -46.34 -33.67
CA ALA A 702 33.69 -46.07 -35.10
C ALA A 702 35.00 -45.60 -35.78
N PRO A 703 35.06 -45.53 -37.12
CA PRO A 703 36.24 -45.03 -37.81
C PRO A 703 36.61 -43.61 -37.37
N CYS A 704 37.92 -43.36 -37.19
CA CYS A 704 38.49 -42.12 -36.65
C CYS A 704 38.17 -41.79 -35.19
N ALA A 705 37.34 -42.59 -34.49
CA ALA A 705 37.13 -42.45 -33.05
C ALA A 705 38.35 -42.93 -32.26
N GLU A 706 38.50 -42.45 -31.03
CA GLU A 706 39.53 -42.89 -30.09
C GLU A 706 38.91 -43.35 -28.77
N MET A 707 39.36 -44.51 -28.29
CA MET A 707 39.04 -45.03 -26.97
C MET A 707 40.34 -45.39 -26.23
N ARG A 708 40.57 -44.82 -25.05
CA ARG A 708 41.73 -45.11 -24.19
C ARG A 708 41.26 -45.54 -22.82
N ILE A 709 41.76 -46.69 -22.35
CA ILE A 709 41.43 -47.24 -21.04
C ILE A 709 42.70 -47.57 -20.26
N PHE A 710 42.63 -47.42 -18.93
CA PHE A 710 43.77 -47.63 -18.03
C PHE A 710 43.47 -48.65 -16.91
N ALA A 711 42.40 -49.42 -17.09
CA ALA A 711 41.95 -50.52 -16.23
C ALA A 711 41.26 -51.60 -17.11
N PRO A 712 40.93 -52.79 -16.57
CA PRO A 712 40.42 -53.91 -17.38
C PRO A 712 39.23 -53.60 -18.30
N PHE A 713 39.22 -54.23 -19.48
CA PHE A 713 38.10 -54.26 -20.41
C PHE A 713 37.34 -55.58 -20.26
N TYR A 714 36.14 -55.54 -19.69
CA TYR A 714 35.27 -56.69 -19.58
C TYR A 714 34.13 -56.60 -20.58
N ASN A 715 34.06 -57.57 -21.50
CA ASN A 715 33.11 -57.56 -22.60
C ASN A 715 32.49 -58.94 -22.79
N VAL A 716 31.16 -59.04 -22.59
CA VAL A 716 30.38 -60.28 -22.76
C VAL A 716 29.47 -60.26 -24.00
N SER A 717 29.50 -59.16 -24.77
CA SER A 717 28.60 -58.92 -25.89
C SER A 717 29.33 -58.29 -27.09
N ALA A 718 28.62 -57.64 -28.00
CA ALA A 718 29.19 -57.12 -29.24
C ALA A 718 30.09 -55.89 -28.99
N PHE A 719 31.38 -56.02 -29.34
CA PHE A 719 32.31 -54.90 -29.46
C PHE A 719 32.83 -54.80 -30.89
N THR A 720 32.51 -53.69 -31.56
CA THR A 720 32.99 -53.37 -32.91
C THR A 720 34.08 -52.31 -32.81
N GLN A 721 35.29 -52.62 -33.31
CA GLN A 721 36.46 -51.76 -33.20
C GLN A 721 36.97 -51.39 -34.61
N GLU A 722 36.66 -50.18 -35.07
CA GLU A 722 37.06 -49.62 -36.37
C GLU A 722 37.94 -48.36 -36.24
N GLY A 723 37.99 -47.75 -35.05
CA GLY A 723 38.83 -46.60 -34.71
C GLY A 723 40.15 -46.99 -34.04
N LEU A 724 40.66 -46.11 -33.18
CA LEU A 724 41.83 -46.32 -32.35
C LEU A 724 41.40 -46.80 -30.95
N PHE A 725 42.02 -47.87 -30.45
CA PHE A 725 41.77 -48.41 -29.12
C PHE A 725 43.09 -48.68 -28.41
N HIS A 726 43.31 -48.03 -27.26
CA HIS A 726 44.49 -48.21 -26.40
C HIS A 726 44.07 -48.80 -25.04
N VAL A 727 44.86 -49.79 -24.58
CA VAL A 727 44.68 -50.59 -23.36
C VAL A 727 46.04 -50.77 -22.68
#